data_AF-A0A928FIN2-F1
#
_entry.id   AF-A0A928FIN2-F1
#
_cell.length_a   1.000
_cell.length_b   1.000
_cell.length_c   1.000
_cell.angle_alpha   90.00
_cell.angle_beta   90.00
_cell.angle_gamma   90.00
#
_symmetry.space_group_name_H-M   'P 1'
#
loop_
_entity.id
_entity.type
_entity.pdbx_description
1 polymer ?
#
loop_
_entity_poly.entity_id
_entity_poly.type
_entity_poly.pdbx_seq_one_letter_code
_entity_poly.pdbx_strand_id
1 'polypeptide(L)'
;MIIEKISIKSFGMITDMTLEFSDSINVIEGQNESGKSTIAAFIRYMLYGFDNSDGSDSLSERQRRINWINGRAEGSMTVRVKDKQYFITRSTVETEKSSSRPSYKEECSITDLETGAPVFGKVPAGEVFFGVNSELFDNTAFIGQIGDSKINENSVKESIENILFSGAEKINNQRAAAKVGVKMETLLHKNGMGGVIYDLMRRSDEYEEKFKEADEANKKILAKEAKLHEIRELRATEKERQEKLCDLDTCYRNVLLIQDFDRLHELEAEYDAKSEEYNAYVAQNVRADFVPTPQYMTDIALARRGVDDSYRNLIEANQHYTDEKNAVGITREIEGAIELADESGGEEAIRATAKGIRISQIKNLAMGIGGLLVLIATVVLQIVAKGGLAGTFSRIAFGLLGAAGLGLAVTMTVFFLKNKDRLADIQKRFSTSTLQELLDKLSVIGEARAKRDGIIRSTENARIAVELAKEKYDEAKNVLLEVILRWGEEPPSSGLNDFLDALEDKVRAFLETERRILDEKVEIEIKVRELRSRLAGMSEIDIRAMVSPLKRKVLSEVDHDEILEGIEDSKLKIMAQDALAEEVEKELFSLKANAIDPGELYSKIQANDDRIEELKSQHKAYYVALTAIENASDNLRAEISPRLGEYSTLLMEIMTNKKYTSFDVTDGLKVTFKDTLGATKSVDFLSGGTRDLTYVAVRMALIDMLYTEKPPVCFDESFAHQDNVRAKSMMKAIQSLAEQGHQSFIFTCRAREGVIASELSERTEVFKLAGADEAIV
;
A
#
# COMPACT_ATOMS: atom_id res chain seq x y z
N MET A 1 86.13 -52.54 10.81
CA MET A 1 85.40 -53.78 11.16
C MET A 1 85.91 -54.92 10.31
N ILE A 2 86.12 -56.10 10.90
CA ILE A 2 86.49 -57.34 10.22
C ILE A 2 85.39 -58.38 10.46
N ILE A 3 84.86 -58.98 9.40
CA ILE A 3 84.00 -60.15 9.48
C ILE A 3 84.90 -61.38 9.56
N GLU A 4 84.87 -62.07 10.69
CA GLU A 4 85.69 -63.28 10.89
C GLU A 4 85.01 -64.51 10.31
N LYS A 5 83.69 -64.58 10.44
CA LYS A 5 82.91 -65.77 10.08
C LYS A 5 81.48 -65.41 9.72
N ILE A 6 80.94 -66.08 8.71
CA ILE A 6 79.50 -66.13 8.43
C ILE A 6 79.01 -67.57 8.44
N SER A 7 77.81 -67.77 8.98
CA SER A 7 77.08 -69.03 8.90
C SER A 7 75.69 -68.76 8.34
N ILE A 8 75.47 -69.20 7.11
CA ILE A 8 74.20 -69.13 6.40
C ILE A 8 73.45 -70.43 6.70
N LYS A 9 72.42 -70.34 7.54
CA LYS A 9 71.54 -71.48 7.82
C LYS A 9 70.50 -71.62 6.70
N SER A 10 69.93 -70.50 6.25
CA SER A 10 69.04 -70.46 5.09
C SER A 10 69.01 -69.05 4.50
N PHE A 11 69.41 -68.85 3.24
CA PHE A 11 69.29 -67.57 2.55
C PHE A 11 69.26 -67.76 1.02
N GLY A 12 68.15 -67.41 0.38
CA GLY A 12 67.87 -67.74 -1.01
C GLY A 12 67.87 -69.27 -1.21
N MET A 13 68.70 -69.75 -2.13
CA MET A 13 68.91 -71.20 -2.33
C MET A 13 70.08 -71.77 -1.51
N ILE A 14 70.84 -70.92 -0.79
CA ILE A 14 71.97 -71.38 0.02
C ILE A 14 71.45 -71.87 1.37
N THR A 15 71.83 -73.08 1.75
CA THR A 15 71.52 -73.70 3.04
C THR A 15 72.78 -74.32 3.63
N ASP A 16 72.91 -74.27 4.95
CA ASP A 16 74.00 -74.87 5.74
C ASP A 16 75.43 -74.59 5.21
N MET A 17 75.71 -73.33 4.88
CA MET A 17 77.03 -72.87 4.43
C MET A 17 77.73 -72.07 5.54
N THR A 18 79.00 -72.35 5.80
CA THR A 18 79.83 -71.56 6.72
C THR A 18 81.14 -71.19 6.03
N LEU A 19 81.50 -69.91 6.12
CA LEU A 19 82.74 -69.36 5.57
C LEU A 19 83.48 -68.60 6.68
N GLU A 20 84.77 -68.88 6.81
CA GLU A 20 85.69 -68.17 7.72
C GLU A 20 86.65 -67.35 6.88
N PHE A 21 86.78 -66.07 7.21
CA PHE A 21 87.45 -65.08 6.35
C PHE A 21 88.75 -64.58 6.98
N SER A 22 89.67 -64.13 6.13
CA SER A 22 90.82 -63.36 6.58
C SER A 22 90.46 -61.91 6.87
N ASP A 23 91.30 -61.22 7.65
CA ASP A 23 91.18 -59.80 7.92
C ASP A 23 91.60 -58.89 6.75
N SER A 24 91.93 -59.48 5.59
CA SER A 24 92.47 -58.81 4.42
C SER A 24 91.55 -59.00 3.20
N ILE A 25 92.07 -59.58 2.12
CA ILE A 25 91.36 -59.84 0.87
C ILE A 25 90.76 -61.24 0.90
N ASN A 26 89.46 -61.33 0.64
CA ASN A 26 88.72 -62.58 0.52
C ASN A 26 88.14 -62.67 -0.89
N VAL A 27 88.56 -63.65 -1.69
CA VAL A 27 88.09 -63.84 -3.07
C VAL A 27 87.09 -65.00 -3.10
N ILE A 28 85.87 -64.74 -3.54
CA ILE A 28 84.83 -65.72 -3.76
C ILE A 28 84.71 -65.96 -5.26
N GLU A 29 85.26 -67.09 -5.71
CA GLU A 29 85.31 -67.53 -7.11
C GLU A 29 84.21 -68.56 -7.37
N GLY A 30 83.48 -68.41 -8.47
CA GLY A 30 82.50 -69.41 -8.91
C GLY A 30 81.83 -69.03 -10.22
N GLN A 31 81.23 -69.99 -10.93
CA GLN A 31 80.48 -69.72 -12.16
C GLN A 31 79.25 -68.82 -11.89
N ASN A 32 78.62 -68.29 -12.92
CA ASN A 32 77.34 -67.58 -12.74
C ASN A 32 76.34 -68.53 -12.08
N GLU A 33 75.44 -67.99 -11.26
CA GLU A 33 74.45 -68.78 -10.49
C GLU A 33 75.00 -69.65 -9.34
N SER A 34 76.31 -69.72 -9.11
CA SER A 34 76.93 -70.43 -7.96
C SER A 34 76.63 -69.81 -6.57
N GLY A 35 75.89 -68.71 -6.50
CA GLY A 35 75.50 -68.06 -5.23
C GLY A 35 76.39 -66.90 -4.77
N LYS A 36 77.38 -66.45 -5.55
CA LYS A 36 78.26 -65.30 -5.23
C LYS A 36 77.51 -64.06 -4.75
N SER A 37 76.64 -63.49 -5.59
CA SER A 37 75.83 -62.31 -5.23
C SER A 37 74.82 -62.59 -4.12
N THR A 38 74.49 -63.87 -3.83
CA THR A 38 73.68 -64.27 -2.68
C THR A 38 74.47 -64.15 -1.38
N ILE A 39 75.75 -64.50 -1.38
CA ILE A 39 76.66 -64.31 -0.23
C ILE A 39 76.89 -62.82 0.03
N ALA A 40 77.13 -62.03 -1.02
CA ALA A 40 77.24 -60.56 -0.90
C ALA A 40 75.97 -59.95 -0.26
N ALA A 41 74.79 -60.33 -0.75
CA ALA A 41 73.51 -59.91 -0.18
C ALA A 41 73.29 -60.43 1.24
N PHE A 42 73.85 -61.59 1.61
CA PHE A 42 73.78 -62.10 2.99
C PHE A 42 74.61 -61.24 3.95
N ILE A 43 75.82 -60.81 3.56
CA ILE A 43 76.64 -59.89 4.35
C ILE A 43 75.86 -58.59 4.61
N ARG A 44 75.25 -58.04 3.55
CA ARG A 44 74.37 -56.88 3.65
C ARG A 44 73.23 -57.13 4.64
N TYR A 45 72.51 -58.23 4.46
CA TYR A 45 71.34 -58.59 5.25
C TYR A 45 71.69 -58.70 6.74
N MET A 46 72.84 -59.30 7.08
CA MET A 46 73.27 -59.38 8.48
C MET A 46 73.49 -58.00 9.10
N LEU A 47 74.03 -57.04 8.33
CA LEU A 47 74.31 -55.68 8.79
C LEU A 47 73.06 -54.80 8.89
N TYR A 48 72.22 -54.76 7.86
CA TYR A 48 71.09 -53.82 7.76
C TYR A 48 69.71 -54.46 7.73
N GLY A 49 69.61 -55.72 7.28
CA GLY A 49 68.34 -56.41 7.07
C GLY A 49 67.87 -56.30 5.63
N PHE A 50 66.58 -56.50 5.41
CA PHE A 50 65.97 -56.26 4.12
C PHE A 50 65.57 -54.79 3.96
N ASP A 51 65.69 -54.28 2.74
CA ASP A 51 65.15 -52.97 2.41
C ASP A 51 63.66 -52.85 2.73
N ASN A 52 63.28 -51.67 3.23
CA ASN A 52 61.88 -51.29 3.47
C ASN A 52 61.23 -50.61 2.25
N SER A 53 61.91 -50.55 1.10
CA SER A 53 61.41 -49.92 -0.12
C SER A 53 60.55 -50.89 -0.93
N ASP A 54 59.24 -50.82 -0.72
CA ASP A 54 58.23 -51.53 -1.53
C ASP A 54 58.14 -50.91 -2.95
N GLY A 55 59.06 -51.29 -3.84
CA GLY A 55 59.02 -50.95 -5.26
C GLY A 55 57.92 -51.72 -6.01
N SER A 56 57.14 -51.02 -6.84
CA SER A 56 55.83 -51.50 -7.35
C SER A 56 55.86 -52.41 -8.59
N ASP A 57 56.99 -52.91 -9.09
CA ASP A 57 56.97 -53.71 -10.35
C ASP A 57 58.06 -54.80 -10.49
N SER A 58 58.69 -55.23 -9.39
CA SER A 58 59.57 -56.41 -9.42
C SER A 58 59.51 -57.14 -8.08
N LEU A 59 59.77 -58.46 -8.07
CA LEU A 59 59.87 -59.20 -6.81
C LEU A 59 60.87 -58.48 -5.89
N SER A 60 60.39 -58.03 -4.73
CA SER A 60 61.19 -57.34 -3.73
C SER A 60 62.42 -58.18 -3.37
N GLU A 61 63.53 -57.55 -3.01
CA GLU A 61 64.76 -58.25 -2.58
C GLU A 61 64.44 -59.32 -1.52
N ARG A 62 63.53 -58.98 -0.60
CA ARG A 62 62.98 -59.86 0.43
C ARG A 62 62.36 -61.15 -0.13
N GLN A 63 61.59 -61.07 -1.22
CA GLN A 63 60.99 -62.24 -1.88
C GLN A 63 62.01 -63.12 -2.61
N ARG A 64 63.13 -62.55 -3.07
CA ARG A 64 64.19 -63.31 -3.76
C ARG A 64 65.13 -64.03 -2.79
N ARG A 65 65.29 -63.51 -1.58
CA ARG A 65 66.30 -63.96 -0.60
C ARG A 65 65.74 -64.75 0.57
N ILE A 66 64.42 -64.73 0.79
CA ILE A 66 63.79 -65.71 1.67
C ILE A 66 63.71 -67.04 0.94
N ASN A 67 64.20 -68.10 1.57
CA ASN A 67 64.19 -69.43 0.97
C ASN A 67 62.75 -69.93 0.78
N TRP A 68 62.41 -70.28 -0.45
CA TRP A 68 61.04 -70.65 -0.84
C TRP A 68 60.57 -71.99 -0.24
N ILE A 69 61.50 -72.84 0.20
CA ILE A 69 61.21 -74.15 0.79
C ILE A 69 60.78 -74.00 2.25
N ASN A 70 61.57 -73.28 3.06
CA ASN A 70 61.34 -73.18 4.50
C ASN A 70 60.74 -71.83 4.95
N GLY A 71 60.60 -70.86 4.05
CA GLY A 71 60.05 -69.52 4.33
C GLY A 71 60.94 -68.68 5.26
N ARG A 72 62.25 -68.99 5.33
CA ARG A 72 63.19 -68.36 6.26
C ARG A 72 64.42 -67.80 5.57
N ALA A 73 64.82 -66.61 6.00
CA ALA A 73 66.18 -66.10 5.88
C ALA A 73 66.78 -66.12 7.29
N GLU A 74 67.83 -66.90 7.55
CA GLU A 74 68.45 -66.99 8.87
C GLU A 74 69.95 -67.30 8.79
N GLY A 75 70.71 -66.68 9.68
CA GLY A 75 72.13 -66.96 9.84
C GLY A 75 72.77 -66.11 10.92
N SER A 76 74.10 -66.23 11.00
CA SER A 76 74.91 -65.54 11.98
C SER A 76 76.22 -65.03 11.39
N MET A 77 76.78 -64.01 12.02
CA MET A 77 78.03 -63.37 11.62
C MET A 77 78.85 -63.04 12.87
N THR A 78 80.10 -63.49 12.91
CA THR A 78 81.07 -63.10 13.94
C THR A 78 81.94 -62.00 13.39
N VAL A 79 82.07 -60.92 14.14
CA VAL A 79 82.73 -59.69 13.69
C VAL A 79 83.63 -59.12 14.77
N ARG A 80 84.72 -58.51 14.34
CA ARG A 80 85.63 -57.74 15.19
C ARG A 80 85.53 -56.26 14.85
N VAL A 81 85.21 -55.44 15.83
CA VAL A 81 85.13 -53.98 15.70
C VAL A 81 86.02 -53.38 16.77
N LYS A 82 87.06 -52.65 16.36
CA LYS A 82 88.19 -52.25 17.23
C LYS A 82 88.78 -53.48 17.92
N ASP A 83 88.87 -53.46 19.25
CA ASP A 83 89.43 -54.54 20.08
C ASP A 83 88.37 -55.53 20.58
N LYS A 84 87.10 -55.41 20.16
CA LYS A 84 85.99 -56.24 20.64
C LYS A 84 85.44 -57.17 19.57
N GLN A 85 84.98 -58.34 19.99
CA GLN A 85 84.28 -59.30 19.15
C GLN A 85 82.77 -59.31 19.45
N TYR A 86 81.97 -59.36 18.40
CA TYR A 86 80.52 -59.42 18.47
C TYR A 86 79.98 -60.58 17.65
N PHE A 87 78.90 -61.18 18.14
CA PHE A 87 78.14 -62.21 17.44
C PHE A 87 76.77 -61.67 17.06
N ILE A 88 76.52 -61.55 15.76
CA ILE A 88 75.28 -61.05 15.19
C ILE A 88 74.46 -62.26 14.74
N THR A 89 73.22 -62.34 15.20
CA THR A 89 72.23 -63.31 14.70
C THR A 89 71.08 -62.56 14.07
N ARG A 90 70.66 -62.98 12.88
CA ARG A 90 69.50 -62.41 12.22
C ARG A 90 68.62 -63.50 11.63
N SER A 91 67.30 -63.35 11.80
CA SER A 91 66.30 -64.24 11.25
C SER A 91 65.08 -63.45 10.78
N THR A 92 64.64 -63.71 9.56
CA THR A 92 63.39 -63.23 8.99
C THR A 92 62.53 -64.43 8.62
N VAL A 93 61.32 -64.47 9.18
CA VAL A 93 60.36 -65.55 8.96
C VAL A 93 59.12 -64.97 8.28
N GLU A 94 58.69 -65.62 7.20
CA GLU A 94 57.40 -65.34 6.57
C GLU A 94 56.26 -65.83 7.49
N THR A 95 55.37 -64.92 7.92
CA THR A 95 54.35 -65.23 8.95
C THR A 95 52.98 -65.59 8.37
N GLU A 96 52.60 -65.07 7.19
CA GLU A 96 51.30 -65.33 6.56
C GLU A 96 51.39 -65.39 5.02
N LYS A 97 50.91 -66.50 4.42
CA LYS A 97 50.83 -66.72 2.96
C LYS A 97 49.48 -66.30 2.34
N SER A 98 48.56 -65.72 3.12
CA SER A 98 47.12 -65.63 2.76
C SER A 98 46.66 -64.29 2.17
N SER A 99 47.53 -63.30 2.01
CA SER A 99 47.20 -62.00 1.41
C SER A 99 48.04 -61.74 0.16
N SER A 100 47.54 -60.88 -0.73
CA SER A 100 48.25 -60.39 -1.93
C SER A 100 49.61 -59.75 -1.63
N ARG A 101 49.93 -59.52 -0.35
CA ARG A 101 51.28 -59.23 0.17
C ARG A 101 51.61 -60.15 1.35
N PRO A 102 52.71 -60.91 1.30
CA PRO A 102 53.21 -61.68 2.44
C PRO A 102 53.71 -60.76 3.56
N SER A 103 53.49 -61.17 4.82
CA SER A 103 54.01 -60.50 6.02
C SER A 103 55.26 -61.20 6.53
N TYR A 104 56.19 -60.42 7.08
CA TYR A 104 57.50 -60.90 7.52
C TYR A 104 57.82 -60.40 8.93
N LYS A 105 58.35 -61.28 9.77
CA LYS A 105 58.88 -60.92 11.09
C LYS A 105 60.39 -61.05 11.06
N GLU A 106 61.08 -59.94 11.33
CA GLU A 106 62.54 -59.88 11.40
C GLU A 106 63.02 -59.71 12.85
N GLU A 107 64.02 -60.49 13.23
CA GLU A 107 64.68 -60.46 14.53
C GLU A 107 66.19 -60.36 14.31
N CYS A 108 66.82 -59.37 14.95
CA CYS A 108 68.26 -59.18 14.98
C CYS A 108 68.72 -59.03 16.43
N SER A 109 69.84 -59.67 16.77
CA SER A 109 70.49 -59.54 18.06
C SER A 109 72.00 -59.43 17.86
N ILE A 110 72.62 -58.51 18.58
CA ILE A 110 74.08 -58.30 18.60
C ILE A 110 74.53 -58.64 20.01
N THR A 111 75.43 -59.61 20.14
CA THR A 111 75.95 -60.07 21.45
C THR A 111 77.42 -59.71 21.55
N ASP A 112 77.84 -59.05 22.63
CA ASP A 112 79.26 -58.84 22.94
C ASP A 112 79.84 -60.17 23.45
N LEU A 113 80.83 -60.72 22.75
CA LEU A 113 81.37 -62.04 23.05
C LEU A 113 82.24 -62.07 24.32
N GLU A 114 82.72 -60.94 24.82
CA GLU A 114 83.46 -60.88 26.08
C GLU A 114 82.52 -60.98 27.28
N THR A 115 81.35 -60.32 27.19
CA THR A 115 80.37 -60.27 28.29
C THR A 115 79.28 -61.32 28.18
N GLY A 116 79.03 -61.84 26.98
CA GLY A 116 77.92 -62.75 26.67
C GLY A 116 76.54 -62.08 26.65
N ALA A 117 76.46 -60.75 26.79
CA ALA A 117 75.20 -60.01 26.88
C ALA A 117 74.79 -59.41 25.52
N PRO A 118 73.48 -59.35 25.21
CA PRO A 118 72.98 -58.61 24.05
C PRO A 118 73.19 -57.11 24.26
N VAL A 119 73.66 -56.44 23.22
CA VAL A 119 74.03 -55.01 23.21
C VAL A 119 73.31 -54.27 22.07
N PHE A 120 73.23 -52.95 22.17
CA PHE A 120 72.68 -52.03 21.14
C PHE A 120 71.19 -52.19 20.76
N GLY A 121 70.46 -53.11 21.41
CA GLY A 121 69.01 -53.23 21.24
C GLY A 121 68.60 -53.74 19.86
N LYS A 122 67.55 -53.16 19.27
CA LYS A 122 67.00 -53.55 17.95
C LYS A 122 67.53 -52.71 16.78
N VAL A 123 68.61 -51.96 16.98
CA VAL A 123 69.21 -51.14 15.92
C VAL A 123 69.99 -52.05 14.95
N PRO A 124 69.91 -51.82 13.62
CA PRO A 124 70.71 -52.59 12.66
C PRO A 124 72.21 -52.50 12.97
N ALA A 125 72.92 -53.62 12.89
CA ALA A 125 74.35 -53.70 13.22
C ALA A 125 75.20 -52.73 12.39
N GLY A 126 74.85 -52.50 11.12
CA GLY A 126 75.53 -51.53 10.28
C GLY A 126 75.42 -50.09 10.80
N GLU A 127 74.21 -49.66 11.20
CA GLU A 127 74.01 -48.32 11.79
C GLU A 127 74.78 -48.15 13.10
N VAL A 128 74.81 -49.21 13.93
CA VAL A 128 75.55 -49.21 15.21
C VAL A 128 77.04 -49.07 14.98
N PHE A 129 77.62 -49.87 14.08
CA PHE A 129 79.07 -49.95 13.92
C PHE A 129 79.63 -48.87 13.00
N PHE A 130 78.88 -48.44 11.99
CA PHE A 130 79.37 -47.50 10.97
C PHE A 130 78.84 -46.09 11.14
N GLY A 131 77.71 -45.91 11.83
CA GLY A 131 77.04 -44.61 11.97
C GLY A 131 76.36 -44.15 10.67
N VAL A 132 76.16 -45.05 9.71
CA VAL A 132 75.51 -44.78 8.42
C VAL A 132 74.31 -45.69 8.23
N ASN A 133 73.34 -45.26 7.42
CA ASN A 133 72.17 -46.07 7.06
C ASN A 133 72.48 -47.08 5.94
N SER A 134 71.51 -47.95 5.63
CA SER A 134 71.66 -48.97 4.60
C SER A 134 71.89 -48.38 3.20
N GLU A 135 71.19 -47.29 2.86
CA GLU A 135 71.30 -46.64 1.55
C GLU A 135 72.72 -46.09 1.32
N LEU A 136 73.30 -45.41 2.31
CA LEU A 136 74.67 -44.94 2.24
C LEU A 136 75.66 -46.11 2.15
N PHE A 137 75.39 -47.21 2.87
CA PHE A 137 76.17 -48.43 2.79
C PHE A 137 76.20 -49.05 1.39
N ASP A 138 75.02 -49.26 0.82
CA ASP A 138 74.84 -49.87 -0.50
C ASP A 138 75.45 -48.98 -1.60
N ASN A 139 75.37 -47.66 -1.46
CA ASN A 139 75.92 -46.71 -2.41
C ASN A 139 77.44 -46.51 -2.31
N THR A 140 78.10 -47.04 -1.27
CA THR A 140 79.56 -46.87 -1.07
C THR A 140 80.31 -48.20 -0.96
N ALA A 141 79.98 -49.03 0.04
CA ALA A 141 80.71 -50.26 0.37
C ALA A 141 80.40 -51.44 -0.58
N PHE A 142 79.27 -51.42 -1.29
CA PHE A 142 78.96 -52.38 -2.36
C PHE A 142 79.27 -51.82 -3.74
N ILE A 143 80.37 -52.27 -4.34
CA ILE A 143 80.82 -51.90 -5.67
C ILE A 143 80.43 -53.01 -6.65
N GLY A 144 79.32 -52.83 -7.37
CA GLY A 144 78.82 -53.80 -8.35
C GLY A 144 79.56 -53.80 -9.69
N GLN A 145 78.95 -54.47 -10.69
CA GLN A 145 79.48 -54.54 -12.04
C GLN A 145 79.54 -53.15 -12.67
N ILE A 146 80.75 -52.65 -12.86
CA ILE A 146 81.00 -51.33 -13.39
C ILE A 146 80.84 -51.41 -14.92
N GLY A 147 79.64 -51.18 -15.48
CA GLY A 147 79.46 -51.38 -16.93
C GLY A 147 78.15 -50.94 -17.60
N ASP A 148 77.00 -51.02 -16.93
CA ASP A 148 75.70 -50.88 -17.65
C ASP A 148 75.21 -49.44 -17.83
N SER A 149 75.75 -48.47 -17.09
CA SER A 149 75.47 -47.05 -17.28
C SER A 149 76.69 -46.34 -17.84
N LYS A 150 76.57 -45.60 -18.95
CA LYS A 150 77.64 -44.72 -19.45
C LYS A 150 78.10 -43.77 -18.33
N ILE A 151 79.20 -44.08 -17.63
CA ILE A 151 79.70 -43.34 -16.45
C ILE A 151 80.27 -41.97 -16.84
N ASN A 152 79.46 -41.03 -17.31
CA ASN A 152 79.92 -39.69 -17.71
C ASN A 152 80.12 -38.77 -16.49
N GLU A 153 80.68 -37.59 -16.69
CA GLU A 153 80.90 -36.59 -15.63
C GLU A 153 79.63 -36.33 -14.79
N ASN A 154 78.46 -36.25 -15.43
CA ASN A 154 77.18 -36.03 -14.75
C ASN A 154 76.79 -37.22 -13.85
N SER A 155 77.00 -38.46 -14.28
CA SER A 155 76.68 -39.65 -13.48
C SER A 155 77.57 -39.78 -12.25
N VAL A 156 78.86 -39.39 -12.34
CA VAL A 156 79.77 -39.39 -11.20
C VAL A 156 79.37 -38.30 -10.22
N LYS A 157 79.04 -37.11 -10.72
CA LYS A 157 78.51 -36.01 -9.90
C LYS A 157 77.23 -36.43 -9.17
N GLU A 158 76.24 -36.95 -9.89
CA GLU A 158 74.97 -37.42 -9.33
C GLU A 158 75.19 -38.53 -8.30
N SER A 159 76.15 -39.44 -8.55
CA SER A 159 76.51 -40.48 -7.59
C SER A 159 77.10 -39.90 -6.30
N ILE A 160 78.01 -38.92 -6.40
CA ILE A 160 78.58 -38.24 -5.23
C ILE A 160 77.50 -37.44 -4.50
N GLU A 161 76.65 -36.70 -5.21
CA GLU A 161 75.53 -35.98 -4.61
C GLU A 161 74.57 -36.93 -3.91
N ASN A 162 74.18 -38.02 -4.56
CA ASN A 162 73.32 -39.03 -3.94
C ASN A 162 74.00 -39.63 -2.71
N ILE A 163 75.28 -39.98 -2.75
CA ILE A 163 75.99 -40.53 -1.58
C ILE A 163 76.04 -39.51 -0.43
N LEU A 164 76.47 -38.27 -0.70
CA LEU A 164 76.61 -37.23 0.33
C LEU A 164 75.27 -36.83 0.95
N PHE A 165 74.20 -36.80 0.15
CA PHE A 165 72.89 -36.35 0.60
C PHE A 165 71.92 -37.50 0.95
N SER A 166 72.25 -38.77 0.67
CA SER A 166 71.47 -39.97 1.10
C SER A 166 71.78 -40.42 2.53
N GLY A 167 72.94 -40.05 3.08
CA GLY A 167 73.29 -40.33 4.48
C GLY A 167 72.34 -39.69 5.51
N ALA A 168 71.51 -38.73 5.08
CA ALA A 168 70.41 -38.21 5.88
C ALA A 168 69.08 -38.70 5.29
N GLU A 169 68.59 -39.84 5.79
CA GLU A 169 67.29 -40.46 5.46
C GLU A 169 66.06 -39.51 5.60
N LYS A 170 66.28 -38.26 6.05
CA LYS A 170 65.25 -37.22 6.23
C LYS A 170 65.46 -35.90 5.46
N ILE A 171 66.57 -35.66 4.77
CA ILE A 171 66.79 -34.34 4.14
C ILE A 171 67.48 -34.46 2.78
N ASN A 172 66.70 -34.76 1.74
CA ASN A 172 67.10 -34.32 0.41
C ASN A 172 66.95 -32.79 0.37
N ASN A 173 68.06 -32.07 0.57
CA ASN A 173 68.10 -30.60 0.63
C ASN A 173 67.46 -29.96 -0.60
N GLN A 174 67.62 -30.55 -1.79
CA GLN A 174 66.98 -30.06 -3.02
C GLN A 174 65.47 -30.21 -2.97
N ARG A 175 64.95 -31.34 -2.49
CA ARG A 175 63.49 -31.53 -2.29
C ARG A 175 62.94 -30.62 -1.20
N ALA A 176 63.69 -30.39 -0.12
CA ALA A 176 63.30 -29.47 0.95
C ALA A 176 63.25 -28.02 0.44
N ALA A 177 64.30 -27.56 -0.24
CA ALA A 177 64.36 -26.25 -0.89
C ALA A 177 63.25 -26.08 -1.93
N ALA A 178 63.00 -27.09 -2.77
CA ALA A 178 61.92 -27.05 -3.76
C ALA A 178 60.54 -26.94 -3.10
N LYS A 179 60.26 -27.70 -2.03
CA LYS A 179 58.99 -27.61 -1.29
C LYS A 179 58.80 -26.23 -0.66
N VAL A 180 59.84 -25.66 -0.07
CA VAL A 180 59.81 -24.31 0.51
C VAL A 180 59.61 -23.25 -0.58
N GLY A 181 60.33 -23.38 -1.70
CA GLY A 181 60.22 -22.50 -2.85
C GLY A 181 58.81 -22.49 -3.46
N VAL A 182 58.18 -23.67 -3.63
CA VAL A 182 56.80 -23.78 -4.10
C VAL A 182 55.84 -23.08 -3.15
N LYS A 183 55.96 -23.32 -1.83
CA LYS A 183 55.11 -22.62 -0.85
C LYS A 183 55.30 -21.11 -0.86
N MET A 184 56.55 -20.64 -0.98
CA MET A 184 56.85 -19.23 -1.11
C MET A 184 56.18 -18.63 -2.35
N GLU A 185 56.30 -19.30 -3.50
CA GLU A 185 55.69 -18.89 -4.77
C GLU A 185 54.15 -18.90 -4.71
N THR A 186 53.52 -19.86 -4.02
CA THR A 186 52.06 -19.82 -3.83
C THR A 186 51.56 -18.61 -3.04
N LEU A 187 52.38 -18.08 -2.13
CA LEU A 187 52.05 -16.89 -1.36
C LEU A 187 52.26 -15.62 -2.19
N LEU A 188 53.40 -15.53 -2.88
CA LEU A 188 53.74 -14.43 -3.76
C LEU A 188 54.71 -14.89 -4.85
N HIS A 189 54.35 -14.65 -6.12
CA HIS A 189 55.23 -14.95 -7.24
C HIS A 189 56.48 -14.06 -7.27
N LYS A 190 57.56 -14.54 -7.90
CA LYS A 190 58.85 -13.83 -7.98
C LYS A 190 58.80 -12.48 -8.71
N ASN A 191 57.87 -12.31 -9.64
CA ASN A 191 57.64 -11.06 -10.36
C ASN A 191 56.79 -10.05 -9.55
N GLY A 192 56.40 -10.39 -8.32
CA GLY A 192 55.50 -9.60 -7.48
C GLY A 192 54.04 -9.61 -7.95
N MET A 193 53.71 -10.40 -8.97
CA MET A 193 52.40 -10.44 -9.61
C MET A 193 51.82 -11.86 -9.54
N GLY A 194 50.81 -12.03 -8.70
CA GLY A 194 50.12 -13.31 -8.46
C GLY A 194 50.55 -14.01 -7.17
N GLY A 195 49.73 -14.97 -6.76
CA GLY A 195 49.77 -15.58 -5.43
C GLY A 195 48.71 -14.99 -4.50
N VAL A 196 48.47 -15.65 -3.36
CA VAL A 196 47.38 -15.29 -2.44
C VAL A 196 47.53 -13.86 -1.90
N ILE A 197 48.75 -13.40 -1.63
CA ILE A 197 48.99 -12.04 -1.14
C ILE A 197 48.57 -11.00 -2.17
N TYR A 198 48.92 -11.22 -3.44
CA TYR A 198 48.55 -10.33 -4.54
C TYR A 198 47.03 -10.26 -4.73
N ASP A 199 46.37 -11.42 -4.71
CA ASP A 199 44.90 -11.49 -4.85
C ASP A 199 44.17 -10.79 -3.70
N LEU A 200 44.68 -10.92 -2.47
CA LEU A 200 44.13 -10.20 -1.32
C LEU A 200 44.38 -8.69 -1.40
N MET A 201 45.56 -8.26 -1.82
CA MET A 201 45.88 -6.83 -2.02
C MET A 201 44.93 -6.21 -3.04
N ARG A 202 44.76 -6.86 -4.20
CA ARG A 202 43.81 -6.42 -5.22
C ARG A 202 42.37 -6.33 -4.69
N ARG A 203 41.92 -7.32 -3.90
CA ARG A 203 40.59 -7.27 -3.28
C ARG A 203 40.47 -6.15 -2.25
N SER A 204 41.53 -5.87 -1.48
CA SER A 204 41.57 -4.74 -0.55
C SER A 204 41.40 -3.42 -1.30
N ASP A 205 42.16 -3.22 -2.39
CA ASP A 205 42.05 -2.05 -3.27
C ASP A 205 40.62 -1.91 -3.86
N GLU A 206 40.04 -3.01 -4.36
CA GLU A 206 38.66 -3.04 -4.87
C GLU A 206 37.62 -2.70 -3.79
N TYR A 207 37.85 -3.10 -2.52
CA TYR A 207 36.98 -2.72 -1.41
C TYR A 207 37.19 -1.27 -0.97
N GLU A 208 38.41 -0.74 -1.02
CA GLU A 208 38.69 0.68 -0.75
C GLU A 208 37.98 1.61 -1.74
N GLU A 209 37.97 1.28 -3.03
CA GLU A 209 37.24 2.05 -4.03
C GLU A 209 35.73 2.05 -3.74
N LYS A 210 35.16 0.86 -3.49
CA LYS A 210 33.75 0.73 -3.11
C LYS A 210 33.42 1.43 -1.79
N PHE A 211 34.34 1.44 -0.83
CA PHE A 211 34.17 2.12 0.43
C PHE A 211 34.05 3.63 0.23
N LYS A 212 34.88 4.23 -0.63
CA LYS A 212 34.80 5.66 -0.97
C LYS A 212 33.45 6.00 -1.59
N GLU A 213 32.97 5.21 -2.55
CA GLU A 213 31.65 5.39 -3.17
C GLU A 213 30.51 5.27 -2.14
N ALA A 214 30.58 4.25 -1.28
CA ALA A 214 29.58 4.02 -0.24
C ALA A 214 29.57 5.13 0.83
N ASP A 215 30.74 5.60 1.27
CA ASP A 215 30.89 6.68 2.24
C ASP A 215 30.33 8.01 1.68
N GLU A 216 30.61 8.32 0.41
CA GLU A 216 30.02 9.48 -0.26
C GLU A 216 28.49 9.39 -0.39
N ALA A 217 27.98 8.21 -0.76
CA ALA A 217 26.53 7.97 -0.81
C ALA A 217 25.89 8.13 0.57
N ASN A 218 26.52 7.60 1.62
CA ASN A 218 26.02 7.68 2.99
C ASN A 218 26.04 9.12 3.52
N LYS A 219 27.07 9.92 3.20
CA LYS A 219 27.09 11.37 3.50
C LYS A 219 25.92 12.11 2.85
N LYS A 220 25.58 11.77 1.60
CA LYS A 220 24.40 12.35 0.91
C LYS A 220 23.10 11.95 1.60
N ILE A 221 22.98 10.70 2.04
CA ILE A 221 21.83 10.21 2.82
C ILE A 221 21.68 11.01 4.11
N LEU A 222 22.74 11.13 4.91
CA LEU A 222 22.72 11.89 6.17
C LEU A 222 22.33 13.36 5.96
N ALA A 223 22.86 14.01 4.92
CA ALA A 223 22.50 15.39 4.59
C ALA A 223 21.02 15.54 4.21
N LYS A 224 20.47 14.58 3.47
CA LYS A 224 19.05 14.57 3.09
C LYS A 224 18.13 14.25 4.26
N GLU A 225 18.53 13.35 5.17
CA GLU A 225 17.80 13.08 6.41
C GLU A 225 17.74 14.32 7.31
N ALA A 226 18.86 15.04 7.44
CA ALA A 226 18.89 16.31 8.17
C ALA A 226 17.95 17.35 7.53
N LYS A 227 17.97 17.48 6.20
CA LYS A 227 17.06 18.38 5.48
C LYS A 227 15.59 17.99 5.65
N LEU A 228 15.27 16.68 5.62
CA LEU A 228 13.91 16.20 5.85
C LEU A 228 13.43 16.49 7.27
N HIS A 229 14.32 16.36 8.26
CA HIS A 229 14.03 16.73 9.65
C HIS A 229 13.70 18.22 9.77
N GLU A 230 14.52 19.09 9.19
CA GLU A 230 14.29 20.55 9.15
C GLU A 230 12.94 20.92 8.52
N ILE A 231 12.59 20.30 7.37
CA ILE A 231 11.29 20.53 6.71
C ILE A 231 10.13 20.14 7.64
N ARG A 232 10.25 19.00 8.33
CA ARG A 232 9.21 18.50 9.24
C ARG A 232 9.04 19.40 10.47
N GLU A 233 10.12 19.96 10.99
CA GLU A 233 10.07 20.95 12.08
C GLU A 233 9.35 22.23 11.63
N LEU A 234 9.74 22.79 10.49
CA LEU A 234 9.08 23.98 9.94
C LEU A 234 7.58 23.73 9.70
N ARG A 235 7.22 22.55 9.19
CA ARG A 235 5.84 22.14 8.98
C ARG A 235 5.04 21.98 10.27
N ALA A 236 5.67 21.51 11.34
CA ALA A 236 5.03 21.47 12.65
C ALA A 236 4.75 22.88 13.19
N THR A 237 5.71 23.81 13.06
CA THR A 237 5.53 25.21 13.50
C THR A 237 4.44 25.93 12.71
N GLU A 238 4.36 25.72 11.40
CA GLU A 238 3.34 26.35 10.55
C GLU A 238 1.95 25.78 10.84
N LYS A 239 1.86 24.47 11.14
CA LYS A 239 0.62 23.84 11.57
C LYS A 239 0.10 24.38 12.90
N GLU A 240 0.99 24.56 13.89
CA GLU A 240 0.62 25.18 15.17
C GLU A 240 0.12 26.63 14.97
N ARG A 241 0.77 27.39 14.08
CA ARG A 241 0.32 28.73 13.69
C ARG A 241 -1.09 28.68 13.07
N GLN A 242 -1.33 27.75 12.15
CA GLN A 242 -2.63 27.58 11.49
C GLN A 242 -3.73 27.24 12.51
N GLU A 243 -3.48 26.31 13.44
CA GLU A 243 -4.44 25.93 14.50
C GLU A 243 -4.84 27.16 15.34
N LYS A 244 -3.86 27.98 15.75
CA LYS A 244 -4.13 29.22 16.48
C LYS A 244 -4.98 30.23 15.68
N LEU A 245 -4.74 30.35 14.37
CA LEU A 245 -5.53 31.22 13.50
C LEU A 245 -6.97 30.70 13.32
N CYS A 246 -7.16 29.38 13.18
CA CYS A 246 -8.49 28.76 13.11
C CYS A 246 -9.29 28.95 14.42
N ASP A 247 -8.62 28.83 15.56
CA ASP A 247 -9.23 29.12 16.87
C ASP A 247 -9.65 30.59 16.97
N LEU A 248 -8.83 31.49 16.42
CA LEU A 248 -9.12 32.92 16.37
C LEU A 248 -10.30 33.25 15.44
N ASP A 249 -10.36 32.65 14.24
CA ASP A 249 -11.51 32.75 13.32
C ASP A 249 -12.81 32.28 13.99
N THR A 250 -12.77 31.14 14.67
CA THR A 250 -13.92 30.61 15.42
C THR A 250 -14.38 31.59 16.50
N CYS A 251 -13.44 32.16 17.26
CA CYS A 251 -13.76 33.18 18.25
C CYS A 251 -14.38 34.43 17.62
N TYR A 252 -13.84 34.90 16.49
CA TYR A 252 -14.34 36.08 15.78
C TYR A 252 -15.78 35.87 15.29
N ARG A 253 -16.08 34.74 14.64
CA ARG A 253 -17.44 34.40 14.19
C ARG A 253 -18.44 34.34 15.36
N ASN A 254 -18.02 33.80 16.50
CA ASN A 254 -18.86 33.79 17.70
C ASN A 254 -19.14 35.21 18.22
N VAL A 255 -18.20 36.16 18.10
CA VAL A 255 -18.44 37.58 18.44
C VAL A 255 -19.49 38.19 17.51
N LEU A 256 -19.41 37.94 16.20
CA LEU A 256 -20.42 38.41 15.25
C LEU A 256 -21.82 37.85 15.56
N LEU A 257 -21.92 36.56 15.88
CA LEU A 257 -23.19 35.95 16.29
C LEU A 257 -23.75 36.60 17.56
N ILE A 258 -22.90 36.93 18.53
CA ILE A 258 -23.31 37.65 19.75
C ILE A 258 -23.86 39.03 19.41
N GLN A 259 -23.24 39.75 18.47
CA GLN A 259 -23.75 41.05 17.99
C GLN A 259 -25.10 40.90 17.28
N ASP A 260 -25.28 39.87 16.47
CA ASP A 260 -26.57 39.56 15.82
C ASP A 260 -27.66 39.23 16.86
N PHE A 261 -27.33 38.48 17.92
CA PHE A 261 -28.24 38.24 19.06
C PHE A 261 -28.58 39.51 19.81
N ASP A 262 -27.59 40.36 20.12
CA ASP A 262 -27.81 41.65 20.78
C ASP A 262 -28.74 42.53 19.93
N ARG A 263 -28.53 42.59 18.61
CA ARG A 263 -29.38 43.35 17.68
C ARG A 263 -30.79 42.78 17.56
N LEU A 264 -30.93 41.45 17.62
CA LEU A 264 -32.24 40.81 17.63
C LEU A 264 -33.03 41.22 18.89
N HIS A 265 -32.42 41.17 20.07
CA HIS A 265 -33.05 41.59 21.33
C HIS A 265 -33.48 43.07 21.29
N GLU A 266 -32.65 43.94 20.71
CA GLU A 266 -33.02 45.35 20.49
C GLU A 266 -34.25 45.51 19.60
N LEU A 267 -34.29 44.82 18.45
CA LEU A 267 -35.41 44.90 17.51
C LEU A 267 -36.70 44.27 18.07
N GLU A 268 -36.60 43.22 18.88
CA GLU A 268 -37.74 42.64 19.60
C GLU A 268 -38.33 43.64 20.60
N ALA A 269 -37.48 44.33 21.36
CA ALA A 269 -37.91 45.39 22.27
C ALA A 269 -38.56 46.57 21.52
N GLU A 270 -38.01 46.97 20.36
CA GLU A 270 -38.62 47.99 19.49
C GLU A 270 -40.00 47.56 18.96
N TYR A 271 -40.15 46.28 18.57
CA TYR A 271 -41.42 45.71 18.12
C TYR A 271 -42.48 45.68 19.23
N ASP A 272 -42.08 45.29 20.43
CA ASP A 272 -42.96 45.24 21.60
C ASP A 272 -43.43 46.66 21.98
N ALA A 273 -42.52 47.63 22.00
CA ALA A 273 -42.85 49.04 22.24
C ALA A 273 -43.83 49.59 21.20
N LYS A 274 -43.64 49.27 19.91
CA LYS A 274 -44.58 49.66 18.84
C LYS A 274 -45.94 48.95 18.94
N SER A 275 -45.94 47.71 19.41
CA SER A 275 -47.18 46.98 19.68
C SER A 275 -47.97 47.59 20.84
N GLU A 276 -47.29 48.03 21.90
CA GLU A 276 -47.90 48.79 22.99
C GLU A 276 -48.42 50.15 22.51
N GLU A 277 -47.66 50.89 21.68
CA GLU A 277 -48.10 52.16 21.08
C GLU A 277 -49.38 51.98 20.26
N TYR A 278 -49.44 50.96 19.40
CA TYR A 278 -50.63 50.62 18.63
C TYR A 278 -51.83 50.32 19.53
N ASN A 279 -51.67 49.44 20.52
CA ASN A 279 -52.75 49.05 21.43
C ASN A 279 -53.26 50.24 22.25
N ALA A 280 -52.36 51.09 22.74
CA ALA A 280 -52.72 52.30 23.48
C ALA A 280 -53.45 53.32 22.59
N TYR A 281 -53.02 53.49 21.33
CA TYR A 281 -53.67 54.37 20.38
C TYR A 281 -55.11 53.92 20.06
N VAL A 282 -55.32 52.62 19.83
CA VAL A 282 -56.66 52.06 19.61
C VAL A 282 -57.54 52.23 20.84
N ALA A 283 -57.03 51.94 22.04
CA ALA A 283 -57.80 52.02 23.29
C ALA A 283 -58.21 53.46 23.67
N GLN A 284 -57.42 54.48 23.31
CA GLN A 284 -57.71 55.87 23.62
C GLN A 284 -58.74 56.51 22.68
N ASN A 285 -58.77 56.09 21.41
CA ASN A 285 -59.53 56.79 20.38
C ASN A 285 -60.83 56.07 19.98
N VAL A 286 -61.05 54.84 20.46
CA VAL A 286 -62.21 54.04 20.08
C VAL A 286 -62.77 53.23 21.25
N ARG A 287 -64.07 52.87 21.18
CA ARG A 287 -64.71 51.97 22.14
C ARG A 287 -64.17 50.54 22.01
N ALA A 288 -64.14 49.81 23.13
CA ALA A 288 -63.56 48.47 23.21
C ALA A 288 -64.10 47.45 22.17
N ASP A 289 -65.35 47.60 21.71
CA ASP A 289 -66.03 46.64 20.83
C ASP A 289 -66.11 47.07 19.36
N PHE A 290 -65.47 48.18 18.98
CA PHE A 290 -65.52 48.70 17.62
C PHE A 290 -64.19 49.35 17.24
N VAL A 291 -63.64 49.01 16.07
CA VAL A 291 -62.51 49.73 15.46
C VAL A 291 -62.94 50.16 14.06
N PRO A 292 -62.97 51.47 13.76
CA PRO A 292 -63.32 51.98 12.44
C PRO A 292 -62.45 51.33 11.38
N THR A 293 -63.10 50.84 10.34
CA THR A 293 -62.41 50.40 9.13
C THR A 293 -62.69 51.38 8.01
N PRO A 294 -61.94 51.35 6.90
CA PRO A 294 -62.30 52.10 5.70
C PRO A 294 -63.75 51.83 5.22
N GLN A 295 -64.31 50.65 5.53
CA GLN A 295 -65.69 50.30 5.25
C GLN A 295 -66.69 51.13 6.07
N TYR A 296 -66.36 51.49 7.31
CA TYR A 296 -67.23 52.29 8.17
C TYR A 296 -67.48 53.70 7.61
N MET A 297 -66.47 54.32 7.00
CA MET A 297 -66.63 55.58 6.27
C MET A 297 -67.61 55.47 5.11
N THR A 298 -67.63 54.33 4.43
CA THR A 298 -68.56 54.05 3.34
C THR A 298 -69.99 53.90 3.86
N ASP A 299 -70.17 53.24 5.01
CA ASP A 299 -71.47 53.04 5.65
C ASP A 299 -72.11 54.37 6.09
N ILE A 300 -71.32 55.30 6.65
CA ILE A 300 -71.77 56.65 7.01
C ILE A 300 -72.30 57.40 5.77
N ALA A 301 -71.53 57.41 4.69
CA ALA A 301 -71.89 58.11 3.46
C ALA A 301 -73.18 57.55 2.82
N LEU A 302 -73.36 56.23 2.83
CA LEU A 302 -74.56 55.57 2.31
C LEU A 302 -75.80 55.89 3.14
N ALA A 303 -75.69 55.85 4.48
CA ALA A 303 -76.81 56.15 5.37
C ALA A 303 -77.26 57.61 5.25
N ARG A 304 -76.31 58.55 5.13
CA ARG A 304 -76.59 59.98 4.92
C ARG A 304 -77.40 60.21 3.64
N ARG A 305 -76.97 59.60 2.53
CA ARG A 305 -77.64 59.70 1.23
C ARG A 305 -79.07 59.13 1.26
N GLY A 306 -79.28 58.02 1.97
CA GLY A 306 -80.61 57.40 2.11
C GLY A 306 -81.64 58.32 2.79
N VAL A 307 -81.20 59.13 3.76
CA VAL A 307 -82.07 60.12 4.45
C VAL A 307 -82.42 61.28 3.52
N ASP A 308 -81.44 61.83 2.81
CA ASP A 308 -81.64 62.97 1.91
C ASP A 308 -82.59 62.65 0.74
N ASP A 309 -82.50 61.45 0.18
CA ASP A 309 -83.38 60.99 -0.90
C ASP A 309 -84.82 60.79 -0.40
N SER A 310 -84.98 60.24 0.81
CA SER A 310 -86.31 60.01 1.41
C SER A 310 -87.02 61.31 1.81
N TYR A 311 -86.27 62.32 2.27
CA TYR A 311 -86.81 63.64 2.62
C TYR A 311 -87.37 64.38 1.42
N ARG A 312 -86.70 64.31 0.26
CA ARG A 312 -87.17 64.93 -1.00
C ARG A 312 -88.52 64.36 -1.43
N ASN A 313 -88.69 63.04 -1.40
CA ASN A 313 -89.94 62.36 -1.78
C ASN A 313 -91.13 62.80 -0.91
N LEU A 314 -90.91 63.07 0.39
CA LEU A 314 -91.95 63.54 1.31
C LEU A 314 -92.46 64.95 0.96
N ILE A 315 -91.57 65.83 0.50
CA ILE A 315 -91.93 67.21 0.12
C ILE A 315 -92.80 67.20 -1.14
N GLU A 316 -92.43 66.41 -2.15
CA GLU A 316 -93.16 66.30 -3.42
C GLU A 316 -94.59 65.77 -3.21
N ALA A 317 -94.76 64.75 -2.37
CA ALA A 317 -96.08 64.19 -2.05
C ALA A 317 -97.00 65.22 -1.36
N ASN A 318 -96.45 66.06 -0.48
CA ASN A 318 -97.21 67.09 0.24
C ASN A 318 -97.73 68.20 -0.69
N GLN A 319 -96.93 68.62 -1.67
CA GLN A 319 -97.37 69.62 -2.64
C GLN A 319 -98.57 69.11 -3.45
N HIS A 320 -98.49 67.87 -3.95
CA HIS A 320 -99.55 67.27 -4.76
C HIS A 320 -100.91 67.16 -4.01
N TYR A 321 -100.90 66.88 -2.70
CA TYR A 321 -102.13 66.87 -1.89
C TYR A 321 -102.78 68.25 -1.75
N THR A 322 -101.97 69.31 -1.73
CA THR A 322 -102.45 70.67 -1.50
C THR A 322 -103.20 71.23 -2.71
N ASP A 323 -102.77 70.87 -3.92
CA ASP A 323 -103.36 71.34 -5.18
C ASP A 323 -104.77 70.78 -5.42
N GLU A 324 -105.00 69.48 -5.15
CA GLU A 324 -106.31 68.82 -5.33
C GLU A 324 -107.40 69.36 -4.38
N LYS A 325 -107.02 69.78 -3.17
CA LYS A 325 -107.95 70.28 -2.14
C LYS A 325 -108.67 71.57 -2.52
N ASN A 326 -108.09 72.40 -3.39
CA ASN A 326 -108.64 73.71 -3.75
C ASN A 326 -109.79 73.66 -4.77
N ALA A 327 -110.00 72.53 -5.49
CA ALA A 327 -111.01 72.39 -6.54
C ALA A 327 -112.47 72.21 -6.03
N VAL A 328 -112.67 71.94 -4.74
CA VAL A 328 -113.99 71.58 -4.15
C VAL A 328 -114.93 72.78 -3.93
N GLY A 329 -114.42 74.02 -3.91
CA GLY A 329 -115.19 75.23 -3.56
C GLY A 329 -116.26 75.73 -4.55
N ILE A 330 -116.29 75.23 -5.80
CA ILE A 330 -117.14 75.72 -6.91
C ILE A 330 -118.58 75.15 -6.86
N THR A 331 -118.86 74.18 -5.97
CA THR A 331 -120.12 73.40 -5.94
C THR A 331 -121.33 74.12 -5.32
N ARG A 332 -121.17 75.28 -4.66
CA ARG A 332 -122.23 75.97 -3.89
C ARG A 332 -123.20 76.85 -4.72
N GLU A 333 -122.80 77.28 -5.91
CA GLU A 333 -123.66 78.09 -6.81
C GLU A 333 -124.67 77.25 -7.61
N ILE A 334 -124.45 75.93 -7.70
CA ILE A 334 -125.31 74.99 -8.44
C ILE A 334 -126.54 74.56 -7.61
N GLU A 335 -126.49 74.69 -6.27
CA GLU A 335 -127.57 74.25 -5.37
C GLU A 335 -128.81 75.17 -5.39
N GLY A 336 -128.67 76.48 -5.63
CA GLY A 336 -129.79 77.43 -5.57
C GLY A 336 -130.77 77.40 -6.75
N ALA A 337 -130.37 76.85 -7.90
CA ALA A 337 -131.23 76.73 -9.08
C ALA A 337 -132.11 75.46 -9.07
N ILE A 338 -131.80 74.50 -8.19
CA ILE A 338 -132.46 73.19 -8.12
C ILE A 338 -133.71 73.22 -7.20
N GLU A 339 -133.76 74.09 -6.19
CA GLU A 339 -134.90 74.17 -5.23
C GLU A 339 -136.17 74.82 -5.81
N LEU A 340 -136.07 75.77 -6.74
CA LEU A 340 -137.23 76.45 -7.37
C LEU A 340 -137.99 75.59 -8.39
N ALA A 341 -137.39 74.48 -8.85
CA ALA A 341 -137.99 73.57 -9.83
C ALA A 341 -138.85 72.46 -9.19
N ASP A 342 -138.62 72.11 -7.93
CA ASP A 342 -139.30 70.97 -7.26
C ASP A 342 -140.65 71.34 -6.60
N GLU A 343 -140.95 72.62 -6.32
CA GLU A 343 -142.24 73.05 -5.73
C GLU A 343 -143.41 73.11 -6.73
N SER A 344 -143.14 73.09 -8.05
CA SER A 344 -144.15 73.20 -9.12
C SER A 344 -144.61 71.86 -9.71
N GLY A 345 -144.33 70.73 -9.06
CA GLY A 345 -145.02 69.47 -9.31
C GLY A 345 -144.39 68.51 -10.33
N GLY A 346 -143.07 68.58 -10.52
CA GLY A 346 -142.27 67.44 -11.00
C GLY A 346 -142.39 67.07 -12.49
N GLU A 347 -141.22 67.00 -13.14
CA GLU A 347 -141.04 66.68 -14.56
C GLU A 347 -141.67 65.35 -15.03
N GLU A 348 -141.72 64.34 -14.17
CA GLU A 348 -142.18 63.00 -14.55
C GLU A 348 -143.69 62.91 -14.76
N ALA A 349 -144.48 63.68 -13.99
CA ALA A 349 -145.95 63.70 -14.08
C ALA A 349 -146.44 64.42 -15.35
N ILE A 350 -145.70 65.43 -15.81
CA ILE A 350 -146.04 66.24 -16.99
C ILE A 350 -145.60 65.54 -18.30
N ARG A 351 -144.45 64.85 -18.31
CA ARG A 351 -144.01 64.01 -19.45
C ARG A 351 -144.94 62.82 -19.73
N ALA A 352 -145.59 62.26 -18.71
CA ALA A 352 -146.50 61.13 -18.87
C ALA A 352 -147.83 61.51 -19.57
N THR A 353 -148.25 62.76 -19.46
CA THR A 353 -149.57 63.23 -19.96
C THR A 353 -149.52 63.75 -21.41
N ALA A 354 -148.35 64.21 -21.87
CA ALA A 354 -148.17 64.75 -23.23
C ALA A 354 -147.96 63.68 -24.34
N LYS A 355 -147.63 62.43 -23.98
CA LYS A 355 -147.36 61.34 -24.95
C LYS A 355 -148.60 60.56 -25.45
N GLY A 356 -149.81 60.97 -25.08
CA GLY A 356 -151.06 60.24 -25.35
C GLY A 356 -151.90 60.68 -26.56
N ILE A 357 -151.52 61.72 -27.34
CA ILE A 357 -152.32 62.25 -28.46
C ILE A 357 -151.48 62.39 -29.74
N ARG A 358 -151.32 61.25 -30.45
CA ARG A 358 -150.96 61.00 -31.88
C ARG A 358 -150.44 59.54 -31.92
N ILE A 359 -150.89 58.60 -32.76
CA ILE A 359 -151.21 58.70 -34.19
C ILE A 359 -152.31 57.69 -34.58
N SER A 360 -153.26 58.16 -35.38
CA SER A 360 -154.34 57.44 -36.05
C SER A 360 -153.87 56.46 -37.16
N GLN A 361 -152.99 55.48 -36.86
CA GLN A 361 -152.59 54.47 -37.86
C GLN A 361 -152.48 53.00 -37.41
N ILE A 362 -152.76 52.58 -36.16
CA ILE A 362 -152.79 51.12 -35.83
C ILE A 362 -153.99 50.77 -34.93
N LYS A 363 -155.21 51.00 -35.43
CA LYS A 363 -156.45 50.40 -34.90
C LYS A 363 -156.98 49.23 -35.75
N ASN A 364 -156.41 48.96 -36.93
CA ASN A 364 -156.74 47.77 -37.72
C ASN A 364 -156.23 46.45 -37.10
N LEU A 365 -155.40 46.51 -36.05
CA LEU A 365 -154.84 45.31 -35.43
C LEU A 365 -155.49 44.93 -34.09
N ALA A 366 -156.06 45.89 -33.36
CA ALA A 366 -156.62 45.64 -32.02
C ALA A 366 -158.11 45.27 -32.03
N MET A 367 -158.81 45.39 -33.17
CA MET A 367 -160.24 45.07 -33.28
C MET A 367 -160.53 43.55 -33.39
N GLY A 368 -159.52 42.69 -33.57
CA GLY A 368 -159.72 41.24 -33.80
C GLY A 368 -159.45 40.30 -32.62
N ILE A 369 -158.68 40.69 -31.61
CA ILE A 369 -158.05 39.72 -30.68
C ILE A 369 -158.74 39.68 -29.29
N GLY A 370 -159.40 40.76 -28.84
CA GLY A 370 -160.16 40.76 -27.58
C GLY A 370 -161.55 40.10 -27.68
N GLY A 371 -162.24 40.22 -28.83
CA GLY A 371 -163.54 39.59 -29.06
C GLY A 371 -163.48 38.06 -29.08
N LEU A 372 -162.33 37.49 -29.45
CA LEU A 372 -162.10 36.06 -29.49
C LEU A 372 -161.94 35.43 -28.09
N LEU A 373 -161.50 36.20 -27.09
CA LEU A 373 -161.10 35.68 -25.78
C LEU A 373 -162.22 35.64 -24.71
N VAL A 374 -163.33 36.37 -24.86
CA VAL A 374 -164.47 36.31 -23.91
C VAL A 374 -165.71 35.60 -24.47
N LEU A 375 -165.83 35.45 -25.79
CA LEU A 375 -166.76 34.45 -26.37
C LEU A 375 -166.46 33.03 -25.82
N ILE A 376 -165.19 32.76 -25.55
CA ILE A 376 -164.70 31.52 -24.92
C ILE A 376 -165.06 31.47 -23.42
N ALA A 377 -165.07 32.61 -22.72
CA ALA A 377 -165.44 32.67 -21.29
C ALA A 377 -166.95 32.49 -21.04
N THR A 378 -167.80 32.94 -21.98
CA THR A 378 -169.26 32.78 -21.89
C THR A 378 -169.74 31.34 -22.03
N VAL A 379 -169.04 30.51 -22.80
CA VAL A 379 -169.43 29.10 -23.02
C VAL A 379 -169.07 28.20 -21.83
N VAL A 380 -168.00 28.53 -21.10
CA VAL A 380 -167.50 27.69 -19.99
C VAL A 380 -168.29 27.88 -18.69
N LEU A 381 -168.86 29.06 -18.44
CA LEU A 381 -169.61 29.34 -17.20
C LEU A 381 -171.04 28.79 -17.20
N GLN A 382 -171.66 28.62 -18.37
CA GLN A 382 -173.01 28.04 -18.49
C GLN A 382 -173.07 26.55 -18.09
N ILE A 383 -171.92 25.87 -17.97
CA ILE A 383 -171.84 24.42 -17.86
C ILE A 383 -171.64 23.94 -16.39
N VAL A 384 -171.38 24.82 -15.40
CA VAL A 384 -170.81 24.39 -14.10
C VAL A 384 -171.72 24.38 -12.84
N ALA A 385 -172.88 25.06 -12.73
CA ALA A 385 -173.53 25.20 -11.40
C ALA A 385 -175.03 24.82 -11.20
N LYS A 386 -175.81 24.46 -12.23
CA LYS A 386 -177.08 23.69 -12.05
C LYS A 386 -176.77 22.22 -12.34
N GLY A 387 -177.39 21.23 -11.68
CA GLY A 387 -177.02 19.81 -11.84
C GLY A 387 -176.90 19.31 -13.30
N GLY A 388 -175.97 18.35 -13.52
CA GLY A 388 -175.72 17.59 -14.75
C GLY A 388 -174.45 18.02 -15.51
N LEU A 389 -173.32 17.30 -15.53
CA LEU A 389 -173.05 15.88 -15.27
C LEU A 389 -171.67 15.65 -14.62
N ALA A 390 -171.67 14.72 -13.65
CA ALA A 390 -170.58 13.88 -13.14
C ALA A 390 -169.31 14.57 -12.58
N GLY A 391 -169.22 14.56 -11.25
CA GLY A 391 -168.07 15.05 -10.51
C GLY A 391 -166.86 14.12 -10.46
N THR A 392 -165.89 14.64 -9.70
CA THR A 392 -164.65 14.05 -9.17
C THR A 392 -163.45 13.96 -10.09
N PHE A 393 -163.58 14.36 -11.36
CA PHE A 393 -162.56 15.22 -11.92
C PHE A 393 -162.96 16.67 -11.52
N SER A 394 -162.17 17.52 -10.89
CA SER A 394 -160.81 17.72 -11.34
C SER A 394 -160.83 17.90 -12.87
N ARG A 395 -159.73 17.77 -13.55
CA ARG A 395 -158.43 18.14 -13.08
C ARG A 395 -158.40 19.53 -13.71
N ILE A 396 -158.48 20.53 -12.83
CA ILE A 396 -157.27 21.20 -12.38
C ILE A 396 -156.58 21.78 -13.60
N ALA A 397 -156.30 23.08 -13.57
CA ALA A 397 -155.51 23.79 -14.57
C ALA A 397 -156.27 24.35 -15.78
N PHE A 398 -157.14 23.61 -16.44
CA PHE A 398 -157.09 23.68 -17.92
C PHE A 398 -157.58 24.93 -18.65
N GLY A 399 -158.07 25.95 -17.95
CA GLY A 399 -158.31 27.28 -18.53
C GLY A 399 -157.56 28.43 -17.84
N LEU A 400 -156.57 28.14 -16.97
CA LEU A 400 -155.72 29.01 -16.12
C LEU A 400 -155.32 30.39 -16.68
N LEU A 401 -155.48 30.62 -17.96
CA LEU A 401 -154.60 31.49 -18.73
C LEU A 401 -155.35 32.34 -19.75
N GLY A 402 -156.66 32.11 -19.98
CA GLY A 402 -157.34 32.65 -21.16
C GLY A 402 -157.52 34.18 -21.18
N ALA A 403 -157.90 34.82 -20.07
CA ALA A 403 -158.37 36.20 -20.12
C ALA A 403 -157.85 37.10 -18.99
N ALA A 404 -156.62 36.84 -18.53
CA ALA A 404 -155.76 37.92 -18.05
C ALA A 404 -155.68 39.10 -19.09
N GLY A 405 -155.99 38.84 -20.37
CA GLY A 405 -155.94 39.82 -21.46
C GLY A 405 -157.09 40.82 -21.61
N LEU A 406 -158.31 40.62 -21.06
CA LEU A 406 -159.45 41.52 -21.35
C LEU A 406 -159.70 42.63 -20.33
N GLY A 407 -159.36 42.43 -19.06
CA GLY A 407 -159.45 43.49 -18.06
C GLY A 407 -158.52 44.68 -18.37
N LEU A 408 -157.35 44.40 -18.94
CA LEU A 408 -156.40 45.42 -19.43
C LEU A 408 -156.99 46.32 -20.54
N ALA A 409 -157.98 45.84 -21.31
CA ALA A 409 -158.56 46.59 -22.42
C ALA A 409 -159.69 47.55 -22.01
N VAL A 410 -160.46 47.23 -20.96
CA VAL A 410 -161.60 48.06 -20.53
C VAL A 410 -161.16 49.20 -19.60
N THR A 411 -160.14 48.96 -18.75
CA THR A 411 -159.55 50.02 -17.93
C THR A 411 -158.91 51.12 -18.78
N MET A 412 -158.30 50.79 -19.92
CA MET A 412 -157.80 51.77 -20.90
C MET A 412 -158.92 52.68 -21.46
N THR A 413 -160.13 52.17 -21.65
CA THR A 413 -161.22 52.90 -22.31
C THR A 413 -161.91 53.87 -21.34
N VAL A 414 -162.08 53.48 -20.08
CA VAL A 414 -162.64 54.34 -19.02
C VAL A 414 -161.68 55.48 -18.65
N PHE A 415 -160.37 55.25 -18.73
CA PHE A 415 -159.37 56.30 -18.53
C PHE A 415 -159.46 57.39 -19.62
N PHE A 416 -159.73 57.01 -20.87
CA PHE A 416 -159.83 57.93 -22.00
C PHE A 416 -161.04 58.88 -21.94
N LEU A 417 -162.14 58.47 -21.31
CA LEU A 417 -163.35 59.30 -21.20
C LEU A 417 -163.30 60.26 -20.01
N LYS A 418 -162.43 60.04 -19.02
CA LYS A 418 -162.50 60.75 -17.73
C LYS A 418 -161.63 62.02 -17.63
N ASN A 419 -160.69 62.25 -18.55
CA ASN A 419 -159.75 63.38 -18.45
C ASN A 419 -159.88 64.44 -19.55
N LYS A 420 -160.89 64.35 -20.44
CA LYS A 420 -161.18 65.39 -21.44
C LYS A 420 -161.41 66.77 -20.80
N ASP A 421 -161.94 66.79 -19.57
CA ASP A 421 -162.22 68.02 -18.82
C ASP A 421 -161.06 68.46 -17.90
N ARG A 422 -160.04 67.62 -17.64
CA ARG A 422 -158.81 68.01 -16.90
C ARG A 422 -157.78 68.73 -17.77
N LEU A 423 -157.86 68.55 -19.10
CA LEU A 423 -156.97 69.19 -20.07
C LEU A 423 -157.20 70.71 -20.18
N ALA A 424 -158.39 71.20 -19.83
CA ALA A 424 -158.72 72.62 -19.81
C ALA A 424 -158.17 73.38 -18.58
N ASP A 425 -157.79 72.66 -17.52
CA ASP A 425 -157.37 73.26 -16.23
C ASP A 425 -155.84 73.42 -16.11
N ILE A 426 -155.06 72.61 -16.86
CA ILE A 426 -153.59 72.65 -16.85
C ILE A 426 -153.03 73.79 -17.73
N GLN A 427 -153.72 74.14 -18.83
CA GLN A 427 -153.35 75.26 -19.70
C GLN A 427 -153.46 76.63 -19.00
N LYS A 428 -154.18 76.71 -17.88
CA LYS A 428 -154.37 77.94 -17.11
C LYS A 428 -153.30 78.19 -16.05
N ARG A 429 -152.53 77.17 -15.64
CA ARG A 429 -151.57 77.25 -14.51
C ARG A 429 -150.11 77.49 -14.92
N PHE A 430 -149.74 77.17 -16.16
CA PHE A 430 -148.36 77.34 -16.66
C PHE A 430 -148.20 78.47 -17.70
N SER A 431 -149.24 79.29 -17.93
CA SER A 431 -149.19 80.53 -18.73
C SER A 431 -148.56 80.41 -20.13
N THR A 432 -148.68 79.25 -20.79
CA THR A 432 -148.09 78.99 -22.11
C THR A 432 -149.17 78.63 -23.12
N SER A 433 -149.11 79.27 -24.29
CA SER A 433 -150.10 79.16 -25.37
C SER A 433 -149.86 77.98 -26.33
N THR A 434 -148.71 77.30 -26.28
CA THR A 434 -148.36 76.19 -27.19
C THR A 434 -147.53 75.08 -26.51
N LEU A 435 -147.70 73.83 -26.95
CA LEU A 435 -147.05 72.63 -26.39
C LEU A 435 -145.52 72.60 -26.61
N GLN A 436 -145.00 73.36 -27.57
CA GLN A 436 -143.57 73.39 -27.92
C GLN A 436 -142.74 74.17 -26.88
N GLU A 437 -143.28 75.25 -26.30
CA GLU A 437 -142.61 76.12 -25.33
C GLU A 437 -142.40 75.45 -23.95
N LEU A 438 -143.21 74.44 -23.64
CA LEU A 438 -143.12 73.68 -22.38
C LEU A 438 -141.94 72.67 -22.39
N LEU A 439 -141.48 72.23 -23.57
CA LEU A 439 -140.46 71.18 -23.70
C LEU A 439 -139.02 71.73 -23.65
N ASP A 440 -138.76 72.99 -24.02
CA ASP A 440 -137.40 73.56 -24.05
C ASP A 440 -136.85 73.95 -22.66
N LYS A 441 -137.70 74.30 -21.70
CA LYS A 441 -137.24 74.67 -20.34
C LYS A 441 -136.82 73.49 -19.46
N LEU A 442 -137.03 72.26 -19.91
CA LEU A 442 -136.82 71.04 -19.11
C LEU A 442 -135.49 70.30 -19.39
N SER A 443 -134.73 70.65 -20.44
CA SER A 443 -133.46 69.97 -20.79
C SER A 443 -132.22 70.48 -20.05
N VAL A 444 -132.25 71.70 -19.48
CA VAL A 444 -131.08 72.39 -18.88
C VAL A 444 -130.72 71.88 -17.46
N ILE A 445 -131.62 71.18 -16.77
CA ILE A 445 -131.43 70.75 -15.37
C ILE A 445 -130.68 69.40 -15.24
N GLY A 446 -130.56 68.62 -16.33
CA GLY A 446 -129.90 67.30 -16.31
C GLY A 446 -128.36 67.29 -16.33
N GLU A 447 -127.71 68.30 -16.93
CA GLU A 447 -126.24 68.32 -17.11
C GLU A 447 -125.46 68.77 -15.85
N ALA A 448 -126.09 69.48 -14.93
CA ALA A 448 -125.42 70.02 -13.74
C ALA A 448 -125.07 68.97 -12.66
N ARG A 449 -125.79 67.83 -12.58
CA ARG A 449 -125.56 66.81 -11.53
C ARG A 449 -124.29 65.95 -11.74
N ALA A 450 -123.85 65.68 -12.97
CA ALA A 450 -122.74 64.76 -13.24
C ALA A 450 -121.34 65.32 -12.88
N LYS A 451 -121.18 66.64 -12.82
CA LYS A 451 -119.88 67.31 -12.62
C LYS A 451 -119.41 67.31 -11.15
N ARG A 452 -120.33 67.15 -10.19
CA ARG A 452 -120.05 67.17 -8.74
C ARG A 452 -119.31 65.92 -8.26
N ASP A 453 -119.70 64.74 -8.71
CA ASP A 453 -119.24 63.47 -8.13
C ASP A 453 -117.80 63.08 -8.54
N GLY A 454 -117.23 63.70 -9.58
CA GLY A 454 -115.85 63.45 -10.04
C GLY A 454 -114.76 64.09 -9.16
N ILE A 455 -115.03 65.25 -8.56
CA ILE A 455 -114.02 66.05 -7.84
C ILE A 455 -113.71 65.50 -6.43
N ILE A 456 -114.64 64.74 -5.83
CA ILE A 456 -114.48 64.20 -4.47
C ILE A 456 -113.52 62.99 -4.41
N ARG A 457 -113.33 62.25 -5.52
CA ARG A 457 -112.49 61.04 -5.52
C ARG A 457 -110.98 61.32 -5.65
N SER A 458 -110.58 62.37 -6.36
CA SER A 458 -109.15 62.66 -6.61
C SER A 458 -108.43 63.15 -5.34
N THR A 459 -109.14 63.87 -4.48
CA THR A 459 -108.61 64.45 -3.24
C THR A 459 -108.21 63.41 -2.19
N GLU A 460 -108.92 62.29 -2.09
CA GLU A 460 -108.62 61.26 -1.08
C GLU A 460 -107.36 60.44 -1.42
N ASN A 461 -107.10 60.18 -2.71
CA ASN A 461 -105.92 59.43 -3.14
C ASN A 461 -104.61 60.19 -2.87
N ALA A 462 -104.61 61.52 -3.03
CA ALA A 462 -103.42 62.33 -2.78
C ALA A 462 -103.03 62.36 -1.29
N ARG A 463 -103.97 62.14 -0.36
CA ARG A 463 -103.70 62.08 1.08
C ARG A 463 -102.89 60.83 1.48
N ILE A 464 -103.21 59.68 0.90
CA ILE A 464 -102.56 58.39 1.21
C ILE A 464 -101.08 58.41 0.77
N ALA A 465 -100.77 59.08 -0.34
CA ALA A 465 -99.40 59.18 -0.86
C ALA A 465 -98.45 59.93 0.10
N VAL A 466 -98.93 60.95 0.82
CA VAL A 466 -98.15 61.70 1.81
C VAL A 466 -97.78 60.83 3.01
N GLU A 467 -98.74 60.02 3.48
CA GLU A 467 -98.57 59.19 4.67
C GLU A 467 -97.47 58.12 4.45
N LEU A 468 -97.45 57.53 3.25
CA LEU A 468 -96.48 56.50 2.86
C LEU A 468 -95.06 57.04 2.64
N ALA A 469 -94.93 58.30 2.17
CA ALA A 469 -93.64 58.96 2.02
C ALA A 469 -93.00 59.33 3.37
N LYS A 470 -93.82 59.58 4.40
CA LYS A 470 -93.36 59.92 5.75
C LYS A 470 -92.74 58.71 6.45
N GLU A 471 -93.37 57.55 6.32
CA GLU A 471 -92.89 56.29 6.92
C GLU A 471 -91.47 55.91 6.43
N LYS A 472 -91.21 56.06 5.13
CA LYS A 472 -89.88 55.79 4.54
C LYS A 472 -88.79 56.75 5.01
N TYR A 473 -89.12 58.00 5.26
CA TYR A 473 -88.17 58.98 5.80
C TYR A 473 -87.77 58.64 7.25
N ASP A 474 -88.73 58.22 8.07
CA ASP A 474 -88.46 57.80 9.45
C ASP A 474 -87.59 56.52 9.50
N GLU A 475 -87.79 55.58 8.57
CA GLU A 475 -86.95 54.37 8.44
C GLU A 475 -85.49 54.71 8.06
N ALA A 476 -85.28 55.54 7.03
CA ALA A 476 -83.95 55.97 6.62
C ALA A 476 -83.19 56.70 7.74
N LYS A 477 -83.90 57.50 8.53
CA LYS A 477 -83.34 58.23 9.69
C LYS A 477 -82.84 57.28 10.78
N ASN A 478 -83.55 56.17 11.03
CA ASN A 478 -83.13 55.18 12.03
C ASN A 478 -81.84 54.45 11.62
N VAL A 479 -81.68 54.12 10.33
CA VAL A 479 -80.43 53.50 9.82
C VAL A 479 -79.23 54.43 10.01
N LEU A 480 -79.39 55.72 9.74
CA LEU A 480 -78.33 56.72 9.98
C LEU A 480 -77.96 56.83 11.46
N LEU A 481 -78.96 56.81 12.34
CA LEU A 481 -78.76 56.79 13.81
C LEU A 481 -77.98 55.55 14.25
N GLU A 482 -78.30 54.36 13.74
CA GLU A 482 -77.56 53.13 14.08
C GLU A 482 -76.08 53.21 13.67
N VAL A 483 -75.77 53.76 12.49
CA VAL A 483 -74.37 53.89 12.02
C VAL A 483 -73.60 54.89 12.86
N ILE A 484 -74.22 56.02 13.23
CA ILE A 484 -73.61 57.04 14.11
C ILE A 484 -73.34 56.47 15.51
N LEU A 485 -74.29 55.74 16.09
CA LEU A 485 -74.18 55.21 17.45
C LEU A 485 -73.05 54.19 17.60
N ARG A 486 -72.56 53.57 16.52
CA ARG A 486 -71.36 52.71 16.54
C ARG A 486 -70.09 53.47 16.93
N TRP A 487 -69.96 54.74 16.54
CA TRP A 487 -68.87 55.62 16.98
C TRP A 487 -68.99 55.97 18.46
N GLY A 488 -70.22 56.09 18.97
CA GLY A 488 -70.52 56.25 20.38
C GLY A 488 -70.77 57.69 20.86
N GLU A 489 -70.86 58.66 19.95
CA GLU A 489 -71.34 60.02 20.23
C GLU A 489 -72.83 60.12 19.82
N GLU A 490 -73.68 60.70 20.67
CA GLU A 490 -75.10 60.95 20.34
C GLU A 490 -75.23 62.17 19.42
N PRO A 491 -76.02 62.09 18.32
CA PRO A 491 -76.16 63.22 17.42
C PRO A 491 -76.97 64.37 18.05
N PRO A 492 -76.58 65.64 17.83
CA PRO A 492 -77.29 66.79 18.40
C PRO A 492 -78.70 66.96 17.81
N SER A 493 -79.60 67.58 18.58
CA SER A 493 -81.02 67.78 18.20
C SER A 493 -81.24 68.71 16.98
N SER A 494 -80.21 69.45 16.57
CA SER A 494 -80.19 70.32 15.39
C SER A 494 -78.77 70.36 14.81
N GLY A 495 -78.61 70.40 13.48
CA GLY A 495 -77.29 70.43 12.83
C GLY A 495 -76.66 69.06 12.57
N LEU A 496 -77.47 68.05 12.21
CA LEU A 496 -77.02 66.67 11.96
C LEU A 496 -75.92 66.56 10.87
N ASN A 497 -75.99 67.41 9.84
CA ASN A 497 -75.00 67.41 8.75
C ASN A 497 -73.61 67.85 9.23
N ASP A 498 -73.53 68.91 10.05
CA ASP A 498 -72.24 69.41 10.58
C ASP A 498 -71.58 68.38 11.51
N PHE A 499 -72.39 67.64 12.27
CA PHE A 499 -71.92 66.55 13.13
C PHE A 499 -71.38 65.37 12.29
N LEU A 500 -72.03 65.01 11.19
CA LEU A 500 -71.57 63.95 10.30
C LEU A 500 -70.25 64.32 9.60
N ASP A 501 -70.09 65.56 9.17
CA ASP A 501 -68.83 66.04 8.56
C ASP A 501 -67.68 65.97 9.58
N ALA A 502 -67.92 66.42 10.83
CA ALA A 502 -66.93 66.32 11.91
C ALA A 502 -66.59 64.87 12.30
N LEU A 503 -67.57 63.95 12.22
CA LEU A 503 -67.37 62.53 12.48
C LEU A 503 -66.50 61.89 11.39
N GLU A 504 -66.78 62.17 10.11
CA GLU A 504 -65.99 61.67 8.98
C GLU A 504 -64.52 62.13 9.06
N ASP A 505 -64.26 63.37 9.45
CA ASP A 505 -62.89 63.88 9.63
C ASP A 505 -62.15 63.20 10.79
N LYS A 506 -62.82 62.97 11.93
CA LYS A 506 -62.25 62.23 13.07
C LYS A 506 -61.88 60.80 12.69
N VAL A 507 -62.78 60.08 12.01
CA VAL A 507 -62.54 58.70 11.56
C VAL A 507 -61.38 58.64 10.56
N ARG A 508 -61.28 59.60 9.65
CA ARG A 508 -60.17 59.67 8.68
C ARG A 508 -58.82 59.88 9.36
N ALA A 509 -58.73 60.83 10.29
CA ALA A 509 -57.50 61.11 11.04
C ALA A 509 -57.03 59.90 11.88
N PHE A 510 -57.99 59.13 12.43
CA PHE A 510 -57.71 57.88 13.13
C PHE A 510 -57.07 56.84 12.18
N LEU A 511 -57.71 56.56 11.04
CA LEU A 511 -57.23 55.57 10.07
C LEU A 511 -55.84 55.89 9.50
N GLU A 512 -55.53 57.17 9.28
CA GLU A 512 -54.20 57.61 8.79
C GLU A 512 -53.09 57.34 9.83
N THR A 513 -53.36 57.67 11.09
CA THR A 513 -52.37 57.49 12.17
C THR A 513 -52.18 56.01 12.51
N GLU A 514 -53.28 55.24 12.57
CA GLU A 514 -53.25 53.80 12.78
C GLU A 514 -52.39 53.11 11.71
N ARG A 515 -52.61 53.46 10.43
CA ARG A 515 -51.85 52.91 9.32
C ARG A 515 -50.35 53.19 9.45
N ARG A 516 -49.96 54.41 9.84
CA ARG A 516 -48.54 54.76 10.02
C ARG A 516 -47.87 53.90 11.09
N ILE A 517 -48.51 53.73 12.24
CA ILE A 517 -47.97 52.91 13.35
C ILE A 517 -47.86 51.44 12.89
N LEU A 518 -48.85 50.95 12.13
CA LEU A 518 -48.86 49.58 11.60
C LEU A 518 -47.75 49.35 10.57
N ASP A 519 -47.52 50.29 9.66
CA ASP A 519 -46.46 50.20 8.64
C ASP A 519 -45.07 50.13 9.30
N GLU A 520 -44.79 50.98 10.29
CA GLU A 520 -43.54 50.94 11.08
C GLU A 520 -43.37 49.61 11.83
N LYS A 521 -44.45 49.11 12.44
CA LYS A 521 -44.44 47.82 13.15
C LYS A 521 -44.14 46.65 12.21
N VAL A 522 -44.72 46.64 11.01
CA VAL A 522 -44.48 45.60 9.99
C VAL A 522 -43.03 45.62 9.52
N GLU A 523 -42.42 46.80 9.34
CA GLU A 523 -41.01 46.90 8.95
C GLU A 523 -40.06 46.27 9.99
N ILE A 524 -40.30 46.53 11.27
CA ILE A 524 -39.53 45.94 12.36
C ILE A 524 -39.78 44.42 12.43
N GLU A 525 -41.03 43.97 12.24
CA GLU A 525 -41.38 42.54 12.24
C GLU A 525 -40.61 41.76 11.18
N ILE A 526 -40.45 42.33 9.98
CA ILE A 526 -39.66 41.72 8.91
C ILE A 526 -38.20 41.55 9.35
N LYS A 527 -37.58 42.60 9.90
CA LYS A 527 -36.18 42.57 10.38
C LYS A 527 -35.98 41.54 11.51
N VAL A 528 -36.90 41.48 12.48
CA VAL A 528 -36.90 40.47 13.55
C VAL A 528 -37.00 39.06 12.97
N ARG A 529 -37.93 38.84 12.03
CA ARG A 529 -38.13 37.52 11.40
C ARG A 529 -36.88 37.06 10.64
N GLU A 530 -36.24 37.94 9.90
CA GLU A 530 -35.00 37.64 9.16
C GLU A 530 -33.86 37.24 10.09
N LEU A 531 -33.61 38.01 11.16
CA LEU A 531 -32.55 37.69 12.14
C LEU A 531 -32.87 36.42 12.92
N ARG A 532 -34.11 36.24 13.39
CA ARG A 532 -34.55 34.99 14.03
C ARG A 532 -34.33 33.78 13.14
N SER A 533 -34.63 33.90 11.84
CA SER A 533 -34.41 32.80 10.90
C SER A 533 -32.93 32.47 10.73
N ARG A 534 -32.05 33.47 10.74
CA ARG A 534 -30.59 33.27 10.62
C ARG A 534 -30.00 32.61 11.87
N LEU A 535 -30.49 32.98 13.04
CA LEU A 535 -30.03 32.48 14.34
C LEU A 535 -30.78 31.21 14.79
N ALA A 536 -31.71 30.70 13.97
CA ALA A 536 -32.53 29.55 14.31
C ALA A 536 -31.67 28.30 14.58
N GLY A 537 -31.88 27.66 15.74
CA GLY A 537 -31.17 26.45 16.15
C GLY A 537 -29.80 26.69 16.78
N MET A 538 -29.35 27.94 16.91
CA MET A 538 -28.14 28.30 17.64
C MET A 538 -28.45 28.56 19.12
N SER A 539 -27.56 28.11 20.01
CA SER A 539 -27.69 28.36 21.45
C SER A 539 -26.93 29.62 21.85
N GLU A 540 -27.66 30.68 22.15
CA GLU A 540 -27.08 31.96 22.58
C GLU A 540 -26.21 31.79 23.85
N ILE A 541 -26.68 30.98 24.80
CA ILE A 541 -25.98 30.74 26.08
C ILE A 541 -24.63 30.08 25.83
N ASP A 542 -24.58 29.08 24.95
CA ASP A 542 -23.35 28.34 24.66
C ASP A 542 -22.35 29.23 23.91
N ILE A 543 -22.80 30.00 22.92
CA ILE A 543 -21.94 30.91 22.14
C ILE A 543 -21.37 32.01 23.05
N ARG A 544 -22.20 32.59 23.95
CA ARG A 544 -21.73 33.60 24.90
C ARG A 544 -20.75 33.02 25.92
N ALA A 545 -20.92 31.77 26.35
CA ALA A 545 -20.00 31.08 27.27
C ALA A 545 -18.63 30.80 26.62
N MET A 546 -18.59 30.55 25.31
CA MET A 546 -17.35 30.30 24.57
C MET A 546 -16.45 31.53 24.40
N VAL A 547 -16.98 32.75 24.54
CA VAL A 547 -16.21 33.99 24.33
C VAL A 547 -16.30 34.94 25.54
N SER A 548 -15.17 35.08 26.25
CA SER A 548 -15.05 36.00 27.39
C SER A 548 -15.26 37.48 26.99
N PRO A 549 -15.78 38.35 27.89
CA PRO A 549 -16.05 39.76 27.59
C PRO A 549 -14.81 40.57 27.14
N LEU A 550 -13.63 40.29 27.71
CA LEU A 550 -12.37 40.92 27.33
C LEU A 550 -11.95 40.58 25.89
N LYS A 551 -12.14 39.32 25.46
CA LYS A 551 -11.87 38.90 24.08
C LYS A 551 -12.81 39.54 23.06
N ARG A 552 -14.08 39.81 23.42
CA ARG A 552 -15.05 40.46 22.52
C ARG A 552 -14.60 41.85 22.09
N LYS A 553 -14.08 42.64 23.03
CA LYS A 553 -13.62 44.02 22.78
C LYS A 553 -12.33 44.08 21.96
N VAL A 554 -11.44 43.12 22.14
CA VAL A 554 -10.19 43.04 21.36
C VAL A 554 -10.47 42.55 19.94
N LEU A 555 -11.33 41.54 19.78
CA LEU A 555 -11.67 40.96 18.46
C LEU A 555 -12.48 41.90 17.57
N SER A 556 -13.23 42.85 18.14
CA SER A 556 -13.95 43.86 17.34
C SER A 556 -13.05 44.88 16.63
N GLU A 557 -11.75 44.92 16.98
CA GLU A 557 -10.75 45.82 16.39
C GLU A 557 -9.79 45.09 15.42
N VAL A 558 -9.92 43.77 15.28
CA VAL A 558 -9.07 42.94 14.42
C VAL A 558 -9.71 42.79 13.05
N ASP A 559 -8.91 42.90 11.99
CA ASP A 559 -9.35 42.62 10.62
C ASP A 559 -9.50 41.10 10.42
N HIS A 560 -10.71 40.66 10.11
CA HIS A 560 -11.01 39.25 9.87
C HIS A 560 -10.36 38.74 8.58
N ASP A 561 -10.23 39.62 7.58
CA ASP A 561 -9.62 39.26 6.30
C ASP A 561 -8.14 38.91 6.49
N GLU A 562 -7.42 39.61 7.37
CA GLU A 562 -6.03 39.27 7.73
C GLU A 562 -5.91 37.89 8.39
N ILE A 563 -6.91 37.47 9.19
CA ILE A 563 -6.92 36.13 9.80
C ILE A 563 -7.13 35.07 8.73
N LEU A 564 -8.09 35.28 7.82
CA LEU A 564 -8.40 34.35 6.73
C LEU A 564 -7.23 34.22 5.76
N GLU A 565 -6.61 35.34 5.35
CA GLU A 565 -5.39 35.35 4.53
C GLU A 565 -4.25 34.60 5.24
N GLY A 566 -4.10 34.80 6.56
CA GLY A 566 -3.11 34.07 7.36
C GLY A 566 -3.35 32.55 7.36
N ILE A 567 -4.61 32.10 7.45
CA ILE A 567 -4.96 30.66 7.39
C ILE A 567 -4.62 30.09 6.02
N GLU A 568 -4.95 30.81 4.94
CA GLU A 568 -4.66 30.38 3.56
C GLU A 568 -3.15 30.34 3.27
N ASP A 569 -2.39 31.35 3.70
CA ASP A 569 -0.93 31.38 3.56
C ASP A 569 -0.28 30.21 4.34
N SER A 570 -0.68 29.99 5.59
CA SER A 570 -0.21 28.84 6.37
C SER A 570 -0.56 27.50 5.70
N LYS A 571 -1.76 27.38 5.11
CA LYS A 571 -2.16 26.18 4.37
C LYS A 571 -1.28 25.94 3.14
N LEU A 572 -1.01 26.98 2.36
CA LEU A 572 -0.13 26.90 1.18
C LEU A 572 1.30 26.51 1.56
N LYS A 573 1.83 27.08 2.66
CA LYS A 573 3.16 26.73 3.18
C LYS A 573 3.26 25.28 3.63
N ILE A 574 2.25 24.78 4.36
CA ILE A 574 2.20 23.37 4.77
C ILE A 574 2.15 22.46 3.53
N MET A 575 1.33 22.79 2.53
CA MET A 575 1.27 22.02 1.27
C MET A 575 2.61 22.01 0.53
N ALA A 576 3.31 23.14 0.47
CA ALA A 576 4.62 23.23 -0.16
C ALA A 576 5.69 22.42 0.60
N GLN A 577 5.65 22.44 1.93
CA GLN A 577 6.55 21.66 2.78
C GLN A 577 6.27 20.15 2.67
N ASP A 578 5.01 19.74 2.63
CA ASP A 578 4.62 18.33 2.45
C ASP A 578 5.09 17.81 1.07
N ALA A 579 4.94 18.60 0.00
CA ALA A 579 5.45 18.26 -1.33
C ALA A 579 6.99 18.14 -1.35
N LEU A 580 7.70 19.08 -0.71
CA LEU A 580 9.16 19.04 -0.62
C LEU A 580 9.65 17.85 0.22
N ALA A 581 8.95 17.51 1.31
CA ALA A 581 9.25 16.34 2.12
C ALA A 581 9.10 15.06 1.30
N GLU A 582 8.02 14.92 0.51
CA GLU A 582 7.78 13.76 -0.35
C GLU A 582 8.87 13.60 -1.42
N GLU A 583 9.33 14.71 -2.03
CA GLU A 583 10.44 14.70 -2.98
C GLU A 583 11.74 14.21 -2.34
N VAL A 584 12.10 14.76 -1.17
CA VAL A 584 13.30 14.35 -0.42
C VAL A 584 13.22 12.90 0.04
N GLU A 585 12.03 12.42 0.44
CA GLU A 585 11.79 11.02 0.81
C GLU A 585 11.97 10.06 -0.37
N LYS A 586 11.49 10.43 -1.57
CA LYS A 586 11.70 9.64 -2.80
C LYS A 586 13.18 9.52 -3.14
N GLU A 587 13.91 10.64 -3.09
CA GLU A 587 15.36 10.66 -3.29
C GLU A 587 16.08 9.79 -2.24
N LEU A 588 15.75 9.95 -0.94
CA LEU A 588 16.29 9.12 0.14
C LEU A 588 16.03 7.64 -0.08
N PHE A 589 14.83 7.26 -0.52
CA PHE A 589 14.49 5.87 -0.81
C PHE A 589 15.40 5.30 -1.91
N SER A 590 15.55 6.03 -3.02
CA SER A 590 16.43 5.62 -4.13
C SER A 590 17.90 5.51 -3.73
N LEU A 591 18.38 6.41 -2.87
CA LEU A 591 19.76 6.40 -2.38
C LEU A 591 19.98 5.23 -1.41
N LYS A 592 19.05 5.00 -0.48
CA LYS A 592 19.13 3.90 0.49
C LYS A 592 19.00 2.53 -0.15
N ALA A 593 18.19 2.38 -1.20
CA ALA A 593 18.02 1.10 -1.89
C ALA A 593 19.32 0.54 -2.49
N ASN A 594 20.24 1.43 -2.88
CA ASN A 594 21.53 1.07 -3.47
C ASN A 594 22.71 1.29 -2.51
N ALA A 595 22.43 1.68 -1.26
CA ALA A 595 23.48 1.98 -0.30
C ALA A 595 24.09 0.70 0.25
N ILE A 596 25.41 0.59 0.13
CA ILE A 596 26.20 -0.42 0.80
C ILE A 596 26.65 0.17 2.13
N ASP A 597 26.65 -0.63 3.20
CA ASP A 597 27.16 -0.18 4.49
C ASP A 597 28.68 0.01 4.44
N PRO A 598 29.19 1.25 4.65
CA PRO A 598 30.63 1.48 4.69
C PRO A 598 31.32 0.71 5.83
N GLY A 599 30.63 0.43 6.94
CA GLY A 599 31.19 -0.31 8.08
C GLY A 599 31.54 -1.75 7.74
N GLU A 600 30.70 -2.42 6.95
CA GLU A 600 30.97 -3.79 6.47
C GLU A 600 32.17 -3.81 5.52
N LEU A 601 32.29 -2.83 4.61
CA LEU A 601 33.42 -2.71 3.69
C LEU A 601 34.73 -2.43 4.44
N TYR A 602 34.71 -1.52 5.42
CA TYR A 602 35.87 -1.23 6.25
C TYR A 602 36.36 -2.48 7.01
N SER A 603 35.44 -3.27 7.56
CA SER A 603 35.76 -4.52 8.25
C SER A 603 36.41 -5.55 7.31
N LYS A 604 35.98 -5.61 6.04
CA LYS A 604 36.58 -6.49 5.02
C LYS A 604 37.98 -6.04 4.61
N ILE A 605 38.19 -4.73 4.46
CA ILE A 605 39.52 -4.15 4.19
C ILE A 605 40.48 -4.54 5.32
N GLN A 606 40.09 -4.25 6.57
CA GLN A 606 40.93 -4.55 7.72
C GLN A 606 41.24 -6.06 7.85
N ALA A 607 40.25 -6.93 7.66
CA ALA A 607 40.47 -8.38 7.69
C ALA A 607 41.43 -8.86 6.58
N ASN A 608 41.35 -8.27 5.39
CA ASN A 608 42.30 -8.57 4.30
C ASN A 608 43.71 -8.07 4.63
N ASP A 609 43.83 -6.85 5.16
CA ASP A 609 45.12 -6.24 5.50
C ASP A 609 45.85 -7.02 6.61
N ASP A 610 45.13 -7.40 7.67
CA ASP A 610 45.64 -8.26 8.73
C ASP A 610 46.14 -9.60 8.16
N ARG A 611 45.35 -10.19 7.25
CA ARG A 611 45.73 -11.46 6.60
C ARG A 611 46.93 -11.30 5.67
N ILE A 612 47.02 -10.19 4.93
CA ILE A 612 48.17 -9.87 4.08
C ILE A 612 49.43 -9.74 4.95
N GLU A 613 49.35 -9.08 6.09
CA GLU A 613 50.48 -8.91 7.01
C GLU A 613 50.97 -10.27 7.55
N GLU A 614 50.04 -11.13 7.98
CA GLU A 614 50.36 -12.48 8.42
C GLU A 614 51.03 -13.30 7.32
N LEU A 615 50.47 -13.30 6.10
CA LEU A 615 51.02 -14.04 4.97
C LEU A 615 52.38 -13.48 4.52
N LYS A 616 52.59 -12.17 4.58
CA LYS A 616 53.92 -11.56 4.33
C LYS A 616 54.95 -12.03 5.35
N SER A 617 54.57 -12.14 6.61
CA SER A 617 55.42 -12.71 7.66
C SER A 617 55.78 -14.17 7.38
N GLN A 618 54.79 -14.99 6.99
CA GLN A 618 55.02 -16.38 6.57
C GLN A 618 55.92 -16.49 5.34
N HIS A 619 55.70 -15.66 4.32
CA HIS A 619 56.55 -15.60 3.13
C HIS A 619 58.00 -15.26 3.49
N LYS A 620 58.21 -14.30 4.39
CA LYS A 620 59.55 -13.95 4.90
C LYS A 620 60.20 -15.13 5.64
N ALA A 621 59.43 -15.88 6.43
CA ALA A 621 59.94 -17.07 7.11
C ALA A 621 60.39 -18.16 6.11
N TYR A 622 59.62 -18.40 5.04
CA TYR A 622 60.02 -19.32 3.97
C TYR A 622 61.27 -18.85 3.23
N TYR A 623 61.39 -17.55 2.95
CA TYR A 623 62.59 -16.99 2.34
C TYR A 623 63.83 -17.25 3.19
N VAL A 624 63.78 -16.95 4.50
CA VAL A 624 64.89 -17.20 5.42
C VAL A 624 65.24 -18.68 5.48
N ALA A 625 64.24 -19.58 5.51
CA ALA A 625 64.46 -21.01 5.52
C ALA A 625 65.14 -21.51 4.22
N LEU A 626 64.70 -21.01 3.07
CA LEU A 626 65.29 -21.36 1.77
C LEU A 626 66.77 -20.96 1.72
N THR A 627 67.07 -19.71 2.06
CA THR A 627 68.45 -19.20 2.10
C THR A 627 69.32 -19.97 3.09
N ALA A 628 68.78 -20.38 4.23
CA ALA A 628 69.52 -21.20 5.20
C ALA A 628 69.88 -22.59 4.65
N ILE A 629 68.95 -23.26 3.95
CA ILE A 629 69.18 -24.58 3.34
C ILE A 629 70.21 -24.50 2.21
N GLU A 630 70.12 -23.48 1.36
CA GLU A 630 71.05 -23.24 0.26
C GLU A 630 72.47 -22.99 0.81
N ASN A 631 72.61 -22.06 1.76
CA ASN A 631 73.90 -21.76 2.39
C ASN A 631 74.50 -22.98 3.10
N ALA A 632 73.69 -23.79 3.80
CA ALA A 632 74.17 -25.00 4.45
C ALA A 632 74.67 -26.04 3.43
N SER A 633 73.98 -26.17 2.29
CA SER A 633 74.36 -27.10 1.23
C SER A 633 75.66 -26.68 0.54
N ASP A 634 75.84 -25.38 0.29
CA ASP A 634 77.05 -24.85 -0.33
C ASP A 634 78.26 -24.93 0.61
N ASN A 635 78.06 -24.66 1.91
CA ASN A 635 79.10 -24.85 2.92
C ASN A 635 79.56 -26.31 3.02
N LEU A 636 78.62 -27.27 3.00
CA LEU A 636 78.95 -28.70 3.05
C LEU A 636 79.78 -29.12 1.82
N ARG A 637 79.40 -28.67 0.63
CA ARG A 637 80.16 -28.93 -0.60
C ARG A 637 81.58 -28.37 -0.53
N ALA A 638 81.72 -27.13 -0.06
CA ALA A 638 83.03 -26.47 0.09
C ALA A 638 83.95 -27.20 1.08
N GLU A 639 83.41 -27.87 2.10
CA GLU A 639 84.20 -28.64 3.08
C GLU A 639 84.61 -30.03 2.56
N ILE A 640 83.71 -30.72 1.84
CA ILE A 640 83.92 -32.11 1.41
C ILE A 640 84.73 -32.20 0.13
N SER A 641 84.52 -31.29 -0.83
CA SER A 641 85.16 -31.35 -2.16
C SER A 641 86.70 -31.43 -2.11
N PRO A 642 87.42 -30.61 -1.32
CA PRO A 642 88.88 -30.69 -1.23
C PRO A 642 89.38 -32.04 -0.70
N ARG A 643 88.75 -32.54 0.39
CA ARG A 643 89.11 -33.83 0.98
C ARG A 643 88.84 -34.98 0.00
N LEU A 644 87.71 -34.93 -0.71
CA LEU A 644 87.36 -35.92 -1.73
C LEU A 644 88.40 -35.96 -2.86
N GLY A 645 88.90 -34.80 -3.29
CA GLY A 645 89.98 -34.69 -4.26
C GLY A 645 91.31 -35.30 -3.78
N GLU A 646 91.73 -34.97 -2.55
CA GLU A 646 92.99 -35.48 -1.97
C GLU A 646 93.02 -37.02 -1.90
N TYR A 647 91.97 -37.63 -1.33
CA TYR A 647 91.90 -39.10 -1.21
C TYR A 647 91.75 -39.79 -2.56
N SER A 648 90.93 -39.24 -3.45
CA SER A 648 90.77 -39.79 -4.80
C SER A 648 92.07 -39.74 -5.59
N THR A 649 92.86 -38.66 -5.43
CA THR A 649 94.18 -38.52 -6.04
C THR A 649 95.12 -39.64 -5.60
N LEU A 650 95.24 -39.88 -4.28
CA LEU A 650 96.12 -40.91 -3.73
C LEU A 650 95.81 -42.29 -4.32
N LEU A 651 94.53 -42.67 -4.34
CA LEU A 651 94.10 -43.96 -4.87
C LEU A 651 94.33 -44.07 -6.37
N MET A 652 94.04 -43.01 -7.12
CA MET A 652 94.23 -43.01 -8.57
C MET A 652 95.70 -43.04 -8.99
N GLU A 653 96.61 -42.42 -8.24
CA GLU A 653 98.05 -42.56 -8.47
C GLU A 653 98.50 -44.02 -8.37
N ILE A 654 98.00 -44.75 -7.37
CA ILE A 654 98.32 -46.18 -7.17
C ILE A 654 97.73 -47.02 -8.30
N MET A 655 96.43 -46.86 -8.57
CA MET A 655 95.70 -47.69 -9.55
C MET A 655 96.14 -47.45 -11.00
N THR A 656 96.68 -46.27 -11.29
CA THR A 656 97.12 -45.90 -12.65
C THR A 656 98.64 -45.89 -12.81
N ASN A 657 99.38 -46.36 -11.80
CA ASN A 657 100.85 -46.39 -11.76
C ASN A 657 101.45 -45.01 -12.09
N LYS A 658 100.91 -43.96 -11.45
CA LYS A 658 101.28 -42.54 -11.58
C LYS A 658 101.08 -41.93 -12.97
N LYS A 659 100.24 -42.53 -13.83
CA LYS A 659 99.85 -41.91 -15.11
C LYS A 659 99.03 -40.63 -14.91
N TYR A 660 98.25 -40.57 -13.85
CA TYR A 660 97.47 -39.40 -13.45
C TYR A 660 97.81 -39.07 -12.01
N THR A 661 98.19 -37.82 -11.75
CA THR A 661 98.82 -37.39 -10.48
C THR A 661 98.00 -36.38 -9.69
N SER A 662 96.84 -35.99 -10.22
CA SER A 662 95.91 -35.10 -9.52
C SER A 662 94.50 -35.39 -10.01
N PHE A 663 93.59 -35.56 -9.06
CA PHE A 663 92.15 -35.62 -9.22
C PHE A 663 91.55 -34.57 -8.31
N ASP A 664 90.99 -33.52 -8.89
CA ASP A 664 90.35 -32.44 -8.15
C ASP A 664 88.83 -32.62 -8.22
N VAL A 665 88.13 -32.32 -7.13
CA VAL A 665 86.67 -32.23 -7.10
C VAL A 665 86.30 -30.77 -6.90
N THR A 666 85.54 -30.22 -7.83
CA THR A 666 85.07 -28.81 -7.76
C THR A 666 83.94 -28.66 -6.74
N ASP A 667 83.59 -27.42 -6.38
CA ASP A 667 82.44 -27.12 -5.49
C ASP A 667 81.10 -27.65 -6.03
N GLY A 668 81.00 -27.81 -7.35
CA GLY A 668 79.86 -28.45 -8.01
C GLY A 668 79.93 -29.98 -8.06
N LEU A 669 80.83 -30.60 -7.29
CA LEU A 669 81.10 -32.04 -7.23
C LEU A 669 81.50 -32.67 -8.57
N LYS A 670 82.04 -31.86 -9.49
CA LYS A 670 82.60 -32.35 -10.75
C LYS A 670 84.03 -32.78 -10.54
N VAL A 671 84.35 -34.01 -10.95
CA VAL A 671 85.69 -34.58 -10.90
C VAL A 671 86.48 -34.19 -12.14
N THR A 672 87.67 -33.64 -11.94
CA THR A 672 88.64 -33.33 -12.99
C THR A 672 89.97 -34.00 -12.65
N PHE A 673 90.82 -34.19 -13.65
CA PHE A 673 92.15 -34.76 -13.45
C PHE A 673 93.21 -33.99 -14.24
N LYS A 674 94.47 -34.09 -13.80
CA LYS A 674 95.63 -33.58 -14.55
C LYS A 674 96.43 -34.73 -15.14
N ASP A 675 96.75 -34.62 -16.42
CA ASP A 675 97.67 -35.55 -17.08
C ASP A 675 99.14 -35.18 -16.80
N THR A 676 100.08 -36.01 -17.27
CA THR A 676 101.53 -35.78 -17.10
C THR A 676 102.04 -34.51 -17.77
N LEU A 677 101.23 -33.87 -18.63
CA LEU A 677 101.52 -32.59 -19.28
C LEU A 677 100.94 -31.39 -18.51
N GLY A 678 100.21 -31.65 -17.41
CA GLY A 678 99.62 -30.63 -16.53
C GLY A 678 98.27 -30.09 -17.00
N ALA A 679 97.69 -30.61 -18.08
CA ALA A 679 96.40 -30.13 -18.59
C ALA A 679 95.26 -30.71 -17.75
N THR A 680 94.37 -29.84 -17.25
CA THR A 680 93.17 -30.25 -16.51
C THR A 680 92.10 -30.70 -17.50
N LYS A 681 91.56 -31.91 -17.31
CA LYS A 681 90.56 -32.55 -18.17
C LYS A 681 89.42 -33.12 -17.33
N SER A 682 88.23 -33.18 -17.91
CA SER A 682 87.08 -33.88 -17.32
C SER A 682 87.26 -35.40 -17.41
N VAL A 683 86.67 -36.14 -16.46
CA VAL A 683 86.59 -37.62 -16.45
C VAL A 683 86.03 -38.20 -17.76
N ASP A 684 85.25 -37.42 -18.54
CA ASP A 684 84.77 -37.83 -19.86
C ASP A 684 85.89 -38.15 -20.86
N PHE A 685 87.09 -37.60 -20.69
CA PHE A 685 88.26 -37.87 -21.52
C PHE A 685 89.00 -39.16 -21.13
N LEU A 686 88.60 -39.84 -20.05
CA LEU A 686 89.20 -41.10 -19.61
C LEU A 686 88.62 -42.29 -20.38
N SER A 687 89.45 -43.32 -20.61
CA SER A 687 88.95 -44.60 -21.12
C SER A 687 87.99 -45.25 -20.12
N GLY A 688 87.05 -46.08 -20.60
CA GLY A 688 86.06 -46.77 -19.76
C GLY A 688 86.69 -47.40 -18.51
N GLY A 689 87.71 -48.25 -18.69
CA GLY A 689 88.40 -48.85 -17.55
C GLY A 689 89.08 -47.88 -16.57
N THR A 690 89.46 -46.66 -16.97
CA THR A 690 89.98 -45.64 -16.04
C THR A 690 88.85 -44.86 -15.33
N ARG A 691 87.69 -44.71 -15.99
CA ARG A 691 86.48 -44.16 -15.36
C ARG A 691 86.00 -45.07 -14.24
N ASP A 692 86.05 -46.38 -14.47
CA ASP A 692 85.75 -47.39 -13.46
C ASP A 692 86.66 -47.28 -12.24
N LEU A 693 87.97 -47.08 -12.45
CA LEU A 693 88.92 -46.85 -11.36
C LEU A 693 88.63 -45.54 -10.62
N THR A 694 88.25 -44.48 -11.34
CA THR A 694 87.87 -43.20 -10.72
C THR A 694 86.65 -43.36 -9.83
N TYR A 695 85.67 -44.15 -10.27
CA TYR A 695 84.47 -44.45 -9.49
C TYR A 695 84.79 -45.21 -8.20
N VAL A 696 85.67 -46.23 -8.28
CA VAL A 696 86.17 -46.95 -7.11
C VAL A 696 86.93 -46.01 -6.16
N ALA A 697 87.82 -45.17 -6.69
CA ALA A 697 88.60 -44.21 -5.88
C ALA A 697 87.70 -43.27 -5.08
N VAL A 698 86.69 -42.68 -5.74
CA VAL A 698 85.73 -41.76 -5.11
C VAL A 698 84.94 -42.47 -4.03
N ARG A 699 84.46 -43.69 -4.26
CA ARG A 699 83.70 -44.45 -3.25
C ARG A 699 84.55 -44.82 -2.04
N MET A 700 85.80 -45.25 -2.26
CA MET A 700 86.73 -45.52 -1.16
C MET A 700 87.04 -44.25 -0.36
N ALA A 701 87.23 -43.11 -1.02
CA ALA A 701 87.40 -41.82 -0.35
C ALA A 701 86.16 -41.43 0.48
N LEU A 702 84.96 -41.68 -0.03
CA LEU A 702 83.70 -41.45 0.71
C LEU A 702 83.55 -42.39 1.91
N ILE A 703 84.00 -43.64 1.80
CA ILE A 703 84.03 -44.57 2.93
C ILE A 703 84.90 -44.00 4.06
N ASP A 704 86.11 -43.54 3.75
CA ASP A 704 87.01 -42.97 4.76
C ASP A 704 86.50 -41.65 5.36
N MET A 705 85.64 -40.91 4.65
CA MET A 705 85.11 -39.63 5.12
C MET A 705 83.81 -39.76 5.92
N LEU A 706 82.93 -40.68 5.54
CA LEU A 706 81.55 -40.72 6.05
C LEU A 706 81.34 -41.77 7.16
N TYR A 707 82.25 -42.73 7.29
CA TYR A 707 82.08 -43.84 8.23
C TYR A 707 82.83 -43.60 9.54
N THR A 708 82.20 -43.97 10.66
CA THR A 708 82.88 -43.97 11.96
C THR A 708 83.88 -45.13 12.11
N GLU A 709 83.57 -46.27 11.50
CA GLU A 709 84.44 -47.45 11.42
C GLU A 709 84.52 -47.95 9.99
N LYS A 710 85.69 -48.45 9.58
CA LYS A 710 85.92 -48.96 8.23
C LYS A 710 85.00 -50.17 7.95
N PRO A 711 84.08 -50.09 6.98
CA PRO A 711 83.21 -51.20 6.61
C PRO A 711 83.97 -52.27 5.80
N PRO A 712 83.48 -53.52 5.79
CA PRO A 712 83.87 -54.48 4.77
C PRO A 712 83.40 -53.98 3.40
N VAL A 713 84.29 -54.01 2.41
CA VAL A 713 83.99 -53.54 1.04
C VAL A 713 83.78 -54.74 0.14
N CYS A 714 82.67 -54.77 -0.59
CA CYS A 714 82.31 -55.86 -1.50
C CYS A 714 82.43 -55.39 -2.95
N PHE A 715 83.27 -56.08 -3.72
CA PHE A 715 83.48 -55.89 -5.15
C PHE A 715 82.77 -57.04 -5.90
N ASP A 716 81.59 -56.79 -6.46
CA ASP A 716 80.84 -57.77 -7.25
C ASP A 716 81.10 -57.55 -8.75
N GLU A 717 81.87 -58.45 -9.36
CA GLU A 717 82.28 -58.39 -10.77
C GLU A 717 82.95 -57.07 -11.23
N SER A 718 83.51 -56.29 -10.29
CA SER A 718 84.10 -54.97 -10.58
C SER A 718 85.33 -55.00 -11.49
N PHE A 719 85.95 -56.17 -11.68
CA PHE A 719 87.14 -56.37 -12.51
C PHE A 719 86.83 -56.75 -13.97
N ALA A 720 85.56 -56.91 -14.34
CA ALA A 720 85.13 -57.48 -15.63
C ALA A 720 85.72 -56.74 -16.85
N HIS A 721 85.80 -55.41 -16.80
CA HIS A 721 86.27 -54.53 -17.88
C HIS A 721 87.76 -54.17 -17.82
N GLN A 722 88.52 -54.75 -16.87
CA GLN A 722 89.94 -54.46 -16.69
C GLN A 722 90.82 -55.46 -17.42
N ASP A 723 91.88 -54.95 -18.09
CA ASP A 723 92.98 -55.78 -18.58
C ASP A 723 93.83 -56.31 -17.40
N ASN A 724 94.76 -57.24 -17.66
CA ASN A 724 95.56 -57.85 -16.60
C ASN A 724 96.46 -56.85 -15.84
N VAL A 725 96.94 -55.80 -16.52
CA VAL A 725 97.81 -54.78 -15.91
C VAL A 725 97.00 -53.91 -14.96
N ARG A 726 95.81 -53.48 -15.39
CA ARG A 726 94.89 -52.68 -14.57
C ARG A 726 94.27 -53.50 -13.44
N ALA A 727 93.88 -54.75 -13.68
CA ALA A 727 93.40 -55.64 -12.62
C ALA A 727 94.46 -55.82 -11.53
N LYS A 728 95.74 -56.00 -11.90
CA LYS A 728 96.85 -56.06 -10.93
C LYS A 728 97.06 -54.74 -10.20
N SER A 729 96.87 -53.60 -10.86
CA SER A 729 97.02 -52.26 -10.25
C SER A 729 95.87 -51.94 -9.28
N MET A 730 94.64 -52.30 -9.64
CA MET A 730 93.47 -52.21 -8.76
C MET A 730 93.62 -53.14 -7.55
N MET A 731 94.09 -54.38 -7.75
CA MET A 731 94.33 -55.31 -6.65
C MET A 731 95.42 -54.80 -5.69
N LYS A 732 96.46 -54.15 -6.19
CA LYS A 732 97.47 -53.46 -5.35
C LYS A 732 96.85 -52.33 -4.51
N ALA A 733 95.93 -51.56 -5.06
CA ALA A 733 95.24 -50.52 -4.32
C ALA A 733 94.35 -51.12 -3.21
N ILE A 734 93.60 -52.18 -3.52
CA ILE A 734 92.80 -52.92 -2.53
C ILE A 734 93.68 -53.54 -1.45
N GLN A 735 94.85 -54.07 -1.80
CA GLN A 735 95.83 -54.57 -0.83
C GLN A 735 96.33 -53.46 0.09
N SER A 736 96.69 -52.28 -0.46
CA SER A 736 97.13 -51.15 0.35
C SER A 736 96.03 -50.66 1.31
N LEU A 737 94.78 -50.70 0.87
CA LEU A 737 93.63 -50.44 1.74
C LEU A 737 93.48 -51.53 2.81
N ALA A 738 93.72 -52.79 2.48
CA ALA A 738 93.71 -53.87 3.45
C ALA A 738 94.79 -53.72 4.52
N GLU A 739 95.97 -53.24 4.17
CA GLU A 739 97.03 -52.87 5.13
C GLU A 739 96.60 -51.73 6.07
N GLN A 740 95.70 -50.86 5.61
CA GLN A 740 95.09 -49.80 6.42
C GLN A 740 93.84 -50.27 7.20
N GLY A 741 93.56 -51.58 7.22
CA GLY A 741 92.48 -52.19 8.00
C GLY A 741 91.14 -52.32 7.29
N HIS A 742 91.10 -52.20 5.95
CA HIS A 742 89.89 -52.51 5.17
C HIS A 742 89.81 -54.01 4.82
N GLN A 743 88.76 -54.68 5.25
CA GLN A 743 88.47 -56.02 4.73
C GLN A 743 87.78 -55.90 3.37
N SER A 744 88.23 -56.67 2.39
CA SER A 744 87.67 -56.66 1.04
C SER A 744 87.16 -58.03 0.62
N PHE A 745 85.97 -58.07 0.02
CA PHE A 745 85.36 -59.26 -0.55
C PHE A 745 85.26 -59.09 -2.06
N ILE A 746 85.88 -59.98 -2.83
CA ILE A 746 85.89 -59.93 -4.29
C ILE A 746 85.10 -61.11 -4.82
N PHE A 747 83.93 -60.84 -5.40
CA PHE A 747 83.10 -61.84 -6.05
C PHE A 747 83.42 -61.83 -7.56
N THR A 748 83.94 -62.95 -8.06
CA THR A 748 84.40 -63.05 -9.45
C THR A 748 84.00 -64.39 -10.08
N CYS A 749 83.78 -64.38 -11.40
CA CYS A 749 83.61 -65.58 -12.21
C CYS A 749 84.92 -66.06 -12.86
N ARG A 750 86.03 -65.34 -12.68
CA ARG A 750 87.33 -65.66 -13.28
C ARG A 750 88.33 -66.05 -12.19
N ALA A 751 89.13 -67.08 -12.45
CA ALA A 751 90.26 -67.46 -11.59
C ALA A 751 91.35 -66.39 -11.49
N ARG A 752 91.37 -65.44 -12.44
CA ARG A 752 92.40 -64.39 -12.56
C ARG A 752 92.57 -63.59 -11.28
N GLU A 753 91.48 -63.10 -10.70
CA GLU A 753 91.55 -62.22 -9.52
C GLU A 753 92.08 -62.97 -8.30
N GLY A 754 91.70 -64.24 -8.12
CA GLY A 754 92.22 -65.09 -7.05
C GLY A 754 93.73 -65.32 -7.15
N VAL A 755 94.24 -65.57 -8.36
CA VAL A 755 95.69 -65.72 -8.62
C VAL A 755 96.43 -64.41 -8.33
N ILE A 756 95.93 -63.27 -8.85
CA ILE A 756 96.56 -61.97 -8.64
C ILE A 756 96.57 -61.59 -7.15
N ALA A 757 95.48 -61.81 -6.43
CA ALA A 757 95.39 -61.49 -5.00
C ALA A 757 96.36 -62.35 -4.17
N SER A 758 96.43 -63.66 -4.46
CA SER A 758 97.34 -64.59 -3.77
C SER A 758 98.82 -64.29 -4.06
N GLU A 759 99.17 -63.82 -5.26
CA GLU A 759 100.53 -63.34 -5.58
C GLU A 759 100.93 -62.10 -4.78
N LEU A 760 99.96 -61.27 -4.39
CA LEU A 760 100.19 -59.98 -3.76
C LEU A 760 100.25 -60.09 -2.23
N SER A 761 99.40 -60.91 -1.62
CA SER A 761 99.31 -61.06 -0.16
C SER A 761 99.08 -62.51 0.26
N GLU A 762 99.92 -63.02 1.15
CA GLU A 762 99.78 -64.34 1.79
C GLU A 762 98.57 -64.41 2.74
N ARG A 763 97.96 -63.27 3.10
CA ARG A 763 96.72 -63.20 3.91
C ARG A 763 95.46 -63.29 3.07
N THR A 764 95.59 -63.54 1.77
CA THR A 764 94.44 -63.69 0.87
C THR A 764 93.80 -65.05 1.05
N GLU A 765 92.49 -65.08 1.24
CA GLU A 765 91.71 -66.32 1.23
C GLU A 765 90.92 -66.43 -0.07
N VAL A 766 90.93 -67.61 -0.70
CA VAL A 766 90.24 -67.86 -1.96
C VAL A 766 89.24 -69.01 -1.79
N PHE A 767 87.95 -68.69 -1.86
CA PHE A 767 86.84 -69.64 -1.77
C PHE A 767 86.35 -69.99 -3.16
N LYS A 768 86.34 -71.29 -3.50
CA LYS A 768 85.76 -71.78 -4.75
C LYS A 768 84.38 -72.35 -4.49
N LEU A 769 83.36 -71.71 -5.05
CA LEU A 769 81.98 -72.19 -5.00
C LEU A 769 81.77 -73.21 -6.12
N ALA A 770 81.21 -74.37 -5.77
CA ALA A 770 80.77 -75.37 -6.74
C ALA A 770 79.61 -74.80 -7.59
N GLY A 771 79.57 -75.15 -8.88
CA GLY A 771 78.43 -74.81 -9.74
C GLY A 771 77.18 -75.58 -9.29
N ALA A 772 76.00 -75.04 -9.61
CA ALA A 772 74.72 -75.70 -9.29
C ALA A 772 74.61 -77.13 -9.88
N ASP A 773 75.42 -77.45 -10.90
CA ASP A 773 75.47 -78.76 -11.55
C ASP A 773 76.27 -79.84 -10.80
N GLU A 774 77.06 -79.50 -9.77
CA GLU A 774 77.83 -80.48 -8.99
C GLU A 774 77.14 -80.92 -7.68
N ALA A 775 76.00 -80.32 -7.33
CA ALA A 775 75.28 -80.57 -6.07
C ALA A 775 74.12 -81.59 -6.19
N ILE A 776 74.03 -82.33 -7.31
CA ILE A 776 73.07 -83.44 -7.46
C ILE A 776 73.84 -84.75 -7.63
N VAL A 777 74.20 -85.37 -6.50
CA VAL A 777 74.33 -86.83 -6.37
C VAL A 777 73.71 -87.26 -5.05
#